data_AF-A0A2N7Z4L9-F1
#
_entry.id   AF-A0A2N7Z4L9-F1
#
_cell.length_a   1.000
_cell.length_b   1.000
_cell.length_c   1.000
_cell.angle_alpha   90.00
_cell.angle_beta   90.00
_cell.angle_gamma   90.00
#
_symmetry.space_group_name_H-M   'P 1'
#
loop_
_entity.id
_entity.type
_entity.pdbx_description
1 polymer ?
#
loop_
_entity_poly.entity_id
_entity_poly.type
_entity_poly.pdbx_seq_one_letter_code
_entity_poly.pdbx_strand_id
1 'polypeptide(L)'
;MSPSATGTVGDSTLAERLAQALDSGQNSVAIPDDSSLGAALALYRQLLDQPSSQSWFSLKGLAMDTLTLRKDRVEGFTAAGGIRTPVAFSSTDDSGWGEASRHLRAMRNVLDPDDKGLPCVSLDEPRMPLHVVLNAYGLDPGESTEQKRALKGQVAAHGLTVAPRFLAALDDVRGVISDLDERAFLANLLEEQVQPLADSRATDWSTLKIQPSPASAKGMGPHSSYDVAQLLEHKGLGVPRTAAATRNVIRWLRTVLPPAPPLGDYSGLVPLQPGDPDYKPLATLAMYTPATLSADPDAHLGRLSQGPDTVAFGNILAAVLQGPAGSIGGYALYSPSNAGRTLGEVRRALEQYLCDNKAMDPSLAFLVAHVALARKAPEFLVRDLPEGIKIGTSAWTELRLGCAMAERMLPGTSRMMDEEQVCALTGLEPTSDGQRTLMQEQALGILLDWGVLNGVIPDKPQGRHTQEDLKKTSSVFSRQRTLSARSFNRLSTALPSRRQMATQELLKAMPQTSLSQLEAMKVHLPDSDERRNLRRSEPRTRSLIEAYMSGDLTKDRWVLTTDMSNAGKRSNTPYRHIDESSTNSAAARQKLNEIIERLPALDPLLESAVTRHHNDQKMGFVTKLKLMFAGLPLVDRQRIELGSVELFTLRKATGKQQVWESDQDRAAVTARQGILMRVVHDNTVTYYEVLYSANIVKHDSLEVTNALDKVASDRSYLAKYKLLADKYIRRGHDVGLDFDAYASGAPAREGVSSSDVIFDKVGVTRGPRPLPENVTRETFVPDTYQSDRIEDIAVEITERNFYESAEDMLARAKGQLPVEKSREAHARDVNLLLSLVPFVGAYQDFRDGNFGKGLQSLALDGAGLMIGAGGQARSLIRSLKTLAKNTSRPSIGRFSARVAPSTPKVAWSWNEPKVRFSDAAFDFSKQTALFLNAVFNPVDGYPRLISAASKGLSKLSSRGAVSAGLSKAMPHLMTVDEKMRCYFLVGMGQVDPTKPPGSQAA
;
A
#
# COMPACT_ATOMS: atom_id res chain seq x y z
N MET A 1 -40.05 14.16 44.03
CA MET A 1 -40.79 15.26 43.37
C MET A 1 -40.54 15.12 41.88
N SER A 2 -41.57 14.75 41.12
CA SER A 2 -41.51 14.55 39.67
C SER A 2 -41.35 15.89 38.94
N PRO A 3 -40.44 16.04 37.97
CA PRO A 3 -40.41 17.24 37.15
C PRO A 3 -41.55 17.18 36.13
N SER A 4 -42.42 18.19 36.16
CA SER A 4 -43.46 18.43 35.16
C SER A 4 -42.82 18.73 33.80
N ALA A 5 -43.19 17.97 32.78
CA ALA A 5 -42.79 18.18 31.38
C ALA A 5 -43.58 19.34 30.77
N THR A 6 -43.10 20.57 30.94
CA THR A 6 -43.56 21.76 30.21
C THR A 6 -42.46 22.16 29.22
N GLY A 7 -42.76 22.21 27.92
CA GLY A 7 -41.84 22.65 26.88
C GLY A 7 -41.29 24.07 27.13
N THR A 8 -40.16 24.43 26.50
CA THR A 8 -39.58 25.77 26.65
C THR A 8 -40.51 26.84 26.06
N VAL A 9 -40.33 28.12 26.43
CA VAL A 9 -41.08 29.25 25.84
C VAL A 9 -40.93 29.25 24.31
N GLY A 10 -39.74 28.94 23.81
CA GLY A 10 -39.47 28.72 22.38
C GLY A 10 -40.25 27.56 21.75
N ASP A 11 -40.46 26.44 22.46
CA ASP A 11 -41.24 25.31 21.93
C ASP A 11 -42.74 25.66 21.78
N SER A 12 -43.29 26.49 22.66
CA SER A 12 -44.66 27.02 22.53
C SER A 12 -44.79 27.93 21.30
N THR A 13 -43.82 28.82 21.09
CA THR A 13 -43.77 29.70 19.91
C THR A 13 -43.63 28.89 18.62
N LEU A 14 -42.82 27.81 18.64
CA LEU A 14 -42.66 26.91 17.51
C LEU A 14 -43.95 26.13 17.20
N ALA A 15 -44.73 25.75 18.22
CA ALA A 15 -46.00 25.05 18.06
C ALA A 15 -47.01 25.89 17.27
N GLU A 16 -47.12 27.19 17.58
CA GLU A 16 -47.98 28.14 16.85
C GLU A 16 -47.55 28.28 15.39
N ARG A 17 -46.24 28.47 15.15
CA ARG A 17 -45.67 28.60 13.80
C ARG A 17 -45.84 27.33 12.97
N LEU A 18 -45.69 26.15 13.58
CA LEU A 18 -45.91 24.85 12.94
C LEU A 18 -47.39 24.67 12.58
N ALA A 19 -48.32 24.99 13.47
CA ALA A 19 -49.75 24.92 13.21
C ALA A 19 -50.17 25.84 12.05
N GLN A 20 -49.58 27.04 11.96
CA GLN A 20 -49.80 27.97 10.85
C GLN A 20 -49.22 27.45 9.53
N ALA A 21 -48.03 26.84 9.55
CA ALA A 21 -47.42 26.26 8.35
C ALA A 21 -48.21 25.06 7.82
N LEU A 22 -48.75 24.21 8.71
CA LEU A 22 -49.63 23.10 8.35
C LEU A 22 -50.95 23.58 7.72
N ASP A 23 -51.44 24.77 8.10
CA ASP A 23 -52.67 25.37 7.57
C ASP A 23 -52.47 26.05 6.21
N SER A 24 -51.34 26.76 6.07
CA SER A 24 -51.00 27.53 4.86
C SER A 24 -50.28 26.71 3.78
N GLY A 25 -49.92 25.46 4.07
CA GLY A 25 -49.17 24.60 3.15
C GLY A 25 -47.70 25.02 2.98
N GLN A 26 -47.13 25.76 3.94
CA GLN A 26 -45.71 26.12 3.90
C GLN A 26 -44.83 24.90 4.16
N ASN A 27 -43.76 24.73 3.39
CA ASN A 27 -42.83 23.60 3.52
C ASN A 27 -41.71 23.82 4.54
N SER A 28 -41.62 25.01 5.15
CA SER A 28 -40.60 25.37 6.15
C SER A 28 -41.13 26.29 7.24
N VAL A 29 -40.54 26.22 8.44
CA VAL A 29 -40.91 27.00 9.63
C VAL A 29 -39.69 27.67 10.23
N ALA A 30 -39.85 28.91 10.70
CA ALA A 30 -38.83 29.65 11.45
C ALA A 30 -38.68 29.09 12.88
N ILE A 31 -37.46 28.72 13.26
CA ILE A 31 -37.17 28.05 14.53
C ILE A 31 -36.70 29.08 15.58
N PRO A 32 -37.34 29.20 16.74
CA PRO A 32 -36.85 30.03 17.84
C PRO A 32 -35.54 29.49 18.43
N ASP A 33 -34.59 30.36 18.76
CA ASP A 33 -33.27 29.96 19.27
C ASP A 33 -33.34 29.26 20.64
N ASP A 34 -34.32 29.60 21.47
CA ASP A 34 -34.58 29.03 22.80
C ASP A 34 -35.48 27.77 22.77
N SER A 35 -35.85 27.30 21.58
CA SER A 35 -36.54 26.02 21.40
C SER A 35 -35.59 24.83 21.58
N SER A 36 -36.16 23.66 21.87
CA SER A 36 -35.39 22.41 21.97
C SER A 36 -34.66 22.06 20.66
N LEU A 37 -35.26 22.39 19.50
CA LEU A 37 -34.62 22.26 18.19
C LEU A 37 -33.55 23.34 17.93
N GLY A 38 -33.73 24.54 18.48
CA GLY A 38 -32.77 25.66 18.37
C GLY A 38 -31.36 25.29 18.86
N ALA A 39 -31.26 24.59 19.99
CA ALA A 39 -29.98 24.10 20.52
C ALA A 39 -29.29 23.09 19.58
N ALA A 40 -30.07 22.25 18.89
CA ALA A 40 -29.55 21.32 17.89
C ALA A 40 -29.05 22.08 16.65
N LEU A 41 -29.81 23.07 16.17
CA LEU A 41 -29.42 23.90 15.02
C LEU A 41 -28.18 24.75 15.31
N ALA A 42 -28.00 25.22 16.55
CA ALA A 42 -26.78 25.91 16.97
C ALA A 42 -25.55 24.99 16.83
N LEU A 43 -25.65 23.73 17.25
CA LEU A 43 -24.58 22.74 17.05
C LEU A 43 -24.34 22.46 15.57
N TYR A 44 -25.40 22.27 14.77
CA TYR A 44 -25.28 22.08 13.32
C TYR A 44 -24.57 23.27 12.64
N ARG A 45 -24.91 24.50 13.03
CA ARG A 45 -24.25 25.72 12.53
C ARG A 45 -22.77 25.76 12.94
N GLN A 46 -22.45 25.48 14.19
CA GLN A 46 -21.06 25.42 14.66
C GLN A 46 -20.21 24.43 13.84
N LEU A 47 -20.79 23.28 13.47
CA LEU A 47 -20.11 22.27 12.65
C LEU A 47 -19.94 22.72 11.19
N LEU A 48 -20.92 23.46 10.64
CA LEU A 48 -20.81 24.06 9.31
C LEU A 48 -19.74 25.14 9.28
N ASP A 49 -19.58 25.90 10.36
CA ASP A 49 -18.61 26.98 10.50
C ASP A 49 -17.18 26.50 10.82
N GLN A 50 -16.96 25.19 10.91
CA GLN A 50 -15.61 24.65 11.09
C GLN A 50 -14.68 25.03 9.92
N PRO A 51 -13.40 25.33 10.20
CA PRO A 51 -12.45 25.75 9.16
C PRO A 51 -12.31 24.77 7.99
N SER A 52 -12.40 23.46 8.25
CA SER A 52 -12.34 22.40 7.24
C SER A 52 -13.50 22.50 6.23
N SER A 53 -14.74 22.61 6.73
CA SER A 53 -15.96 22.76 5.92
C SER A 53 -15.93 24.05 5.11
N GLN A 54 -15.65 25.18 5.76
CA GLN A 54 -15.63 26.51 5.14
C GLN A 54 -14.53 26.64 4.07
N SER A 55 -13.34 26.11 4.33
CA SER A 55 -12.24 26.10 3.37
C SER A 55 -12.60 25.26 2.15
N TRP A 56 -13.28 24.13 2.34
CA TRP A 56 -13.71 23.26 1.24
C TRP A 56 -14.81 23.91 0.38
N PHE A 57 -15.84 24.50 0.99
CA PHE A 57 -16.89 25.22 0.24
C PHE A 57 -16.30 26.37 -0.59
N SER A 58 -15.39 27.13 0.01
CA SER A 58 -14.67 28.22 -0.68
C SER A 58 -13.81 27.69 -1.84
N LEU A 59 -13.08 26.58 -1.63
CA LEU A 59 -12.26 25.95 -2.66
C LEU A 59 -13.09 25.45 -3.85
N LYS A 60 -14.31 24.96 -3.61
CA LYS A 60 -15.24 24.50 -4.66
C LYS A 60 -16.09 25.63 -5.26
N GLY A 61 -16.01 26.85 -4.73
CA GLY A 61 -16.77 28.01 -5.20
C GLY A 61 -18.28 27.89 -4.96
N LEU A 62 -18.69 27.12 -3.95
CA LEU A 62 -20.09 26.87 -3.62
C LEU A 62 -20.71 28.06 -2.88
N ALA A 63 -21.90 28.48 -3.32
CA ALA A 63 -22.67 29.52 -2.64
C ALA A 63 -23.44 28.93 -1.45
N MET A 64 -23.06 29.33 -0.23
CA MET A 64 -23.56 28.77 1.04
C MET A 64 -25.09 28.83 1.17
N ASP A 65 -25.72 29.88 0.66
CA ASP A 65 -27.17 30.11 0.68
C ASP A 65 -27.96 29.11 -0.20
N THR A 66 -27.28 28.37 -1.06
CA THR A 66 -27.88 27.38 -1.96
C THR A 66 -27.60 25.93 -1.61
N LEU A 67 -26.83 25.71 -0.54
CA LEU A 67 -26.38 24.37 -0.19
C LEU A 67 -27.52 23.54 0.38
N THR A 68 -27.66 22.32 -0.15
CA THR A 68 -28.49 21.26 0.40
C THR A 68 -27.62 20.06 0.73
N LEU A 69 -27.52 19.74 2.02
CA LEU A 69 -26.81 18.57 2.52
C LEU A 69 -27.72 17.35 2.44
N ARG A 70 -27.28 16.35 1.68
CA ARG A 70 -27.85 15.01 1.60
C ARG A 70 -27.02 14.04 2.43
N LYS A 71 -27.48 12.80 2.56
CA LYS A 71 -26.84 11.75 3.37
C LYS A 71 -25.41 11.50 2.93
N ASP A 72 -25.22 11.43 1.62
CA ASP A 72 -24.01 10.99 0.95
C ASP A 72 -23.42 12.05 0.02
N ARG A 73 -24.05 13.22 -0.13
CA ARG A 73 -23.58 14.29 -1.01
C ARG A 73 -24.00 15.67 -0.56
N VAL A 74 -23.37 16.69 -1.13
CA VAL A 74 -23.79 18.08 -1.01
C VAL A 74 -24.12 18.60 -2.40
N GLU A 75 -25.25 19.29 -2.51
CA GLU A 75 -25.74 19.89 -3.74
C GLU A 75 -25.79 21.42 -3.57
N GLY A 76 -25.51 22.16 -4.63
CA GLY A 76 -25.58 23.62 -4.61
C GLY A 76 -25.20 24.24 -5.95
N PHE A 77 -24.99 25.56 -5.94
CA PHE A 77 -24.59 26.29 -7.14
C PHE A 77 -23.20 26.91 -7.00
N THR A 78 -22.43 26.86 -8.08
CA THR A 78 -21.20 27.66 -8.24
C THR A 78 -21.51 28.90 -9.05
N ALA A 79 -20.93 30.04 -8.66
CA ALA A 79 -21.07 31.31 -9.38
C ALA A 79 -19.76 31.62 -10.11
N ALA A 80 -19.70 31.32 -11.41
CA ALA A 80 -18.58 31.69 -12.28
C ALA A 80 -19.10 32.62 -13.38
N GLY A 81 -18.58 33.85 -13.46
CA GLY A 81 -18.94 34.81 -14.53
C GLY A 81 -20.41 35.24 -14.56
N GLY A 82 -21.13 35.18 -13.43
CA GLY A 82 -22.56 35.51 -13.35
C GLY A 82 -23.52 34.36 -13.74
N ILE A 83 -23.00 33.20 -14.14
CA ILE A 83 -23.80 32.00 -14.44
C ILE A 83 -23.80 31.08 -13.21
N ARG A 84 -24.99 30.72 -12.71
CA ARG A 84 -25.16 29.71 -11.66
C ARG A 84 -25.18 28.33 -12.28
N THR A 85 -24.16 27.52 -11.99
CA THR A 85 -24.10 26.12 -12.47
C THR A 85 -24.40 25.18 -11.31
N PRO A 86 -25.40 24.28 -11.43
CA PRO A 86 -25.67 23.29 -10.39
C PRO A 86 -24.51 22.29 -10.33
N VAL A 87 -24.06 21.98 -9.12
CA VAL A 87 -23.00 21.02 -8.86
C VAL A 87 -23.41 20.13 -7.68
N ALA A 88 -22.95 18.89 -7.71
CA ALA A 88 -23.12 17.95 -6.62
C ALA A 88 -21.79 17.23 -6.37
N PHE A 89 -21.46 17.04 -5.09
CA PHE A 89 -20.24 16.36 -4.67
C PHE A 89 -20.60 15.27 -3.67
N SER A 90 -20.16 14.04 -3.93
CA SER A 90 -20.42 12.90 -3.06
C SER A 90 -19.36 12.75 -1.98
N SER A 91 -19.73 12.15 -0.87
CA SER A 91 -18.81 11.70 0.18
C SER A 91 -17.91 10.55 -0.30
N THR A 92 -18.24 9.98 -1.47
CA THR A 92 -17.60 8.85 -2.14
C THR A 92 -16.87 9.22 -3.43
N ASP A 93 -16.83 10.49 -3.80
CA ASP A 93 -16.03 10.94 -4.94
C ASP A 93 -14.66 11.49 -4.49
N ASP A 94 -13.82 11.84 -5.46
CA ASP A 94 -12.50 12.41 -5.20
C ASP A 94 -12.58 13.93 -4.94
N SER A 95 -13.75 14.49 -4.65
CA SER A 95 -13.92 15.93 -4.43
C SER A 95 -13.34 16.41 -3.09
N GLY A 96 -13.12 15.49 -2.14
CA GLY A 96 -12.74 15.78 -0.76
C GLY A 96 -13.93 16.07 0.18
N TRP A 97 -15.17 16.06 -0.32
CA TRP A 97 -16.37 16.26 0.53
C TRP A 97 -16.46 15.21 1.65
N GLY A 98 -16.01 14.00 1.37
CA GLY A 98 -15.95 12.94 2.37
C GLY A 98 -15.20 13.38 3.64
N GLU A 99 -14.02 13.97 3.50
CA GLU A 99 -13.23 14.44 4.64
C GLU A 99 -13.81 15.71 5.27
N ALA A 100 -14.22 16.67 4.45
CA ALA A 100 -14.76 17.95 4.93
C ALA A 100 -16.06 17.77 5.75
N SER A 101 -16.89 16.78 5.40
CA SER A 101 -18.17 16.52 6.06
C SER A 101 -18.09 15.66 7.32
N ARG A 102 -16.89 15.20 7.74
CA ARG A 102 -16.75 14.18 8.80
C ARG A 102 -17.49 14.57 10.09
N HIS A 103 -17.33 15.79 10.59
CA HIS A 103 -18.02 16.28 11.78
C HIS A 103 -19.51 16.57 11.57
N LEU A 104 -19.97 16.73 10.32
CA LEU A 104 -21.35 17.06 9.98
C LEU A 104 -22.26 15.83 9.83
N ARG A 105 -21.71 14.68 9.42
CA ARG A 105 -22.47 13.49 9.02
C ARG A 105 -23.41 12.97 10.10
N ALA A 106 -22.90 12.78 11.32
CA ALA A 106 -23.70 12.30 12.44
C ALA A 106 -24.87 13.25 12.71
N MET A 107 -24.61 14.56 12.78
CA MET A 107 -25.62 15.58 13.01
C MET A 107 -26.67 15.60 11.90
N ARG A 108 -26.23 15.53 10.65
CA ARG A 108 -27.10 15.48 9.48
C ARG A 108 -28.07 14.30 9.53
N ASN A 109 -27.60 13.11 9.92
CA ASN A 109 -28.44 11.92 10.02
C ASN A 109 -29.48 12.00 11.16
N VAL A 110 -29.19 12.75 12.22
CA VAL A 110 -30.14 12.99 13.31
C VAL A 110 -31.23 13.99 12.89
N LEU A 111 -30.85 15.04 12.16
CA LEU A 111 -31.80 16.07 11.70
C LEU A 111 -32.69 15.58 10.55
N ASP A 112 -32.11 14.92 9.55
CA ASP A 112 -32.79 14.45 8.34
C ASP A 112 -32.49 12.95 8.06
N PRO A 113 -33.08 12.04 8.84
CA PRO A 113 -32.82 10.60 8.72
C PRO A 113 -33.35 10.00 7.40
N ASP A 114 -34.42 10.58 6.84
CA ASP A 114 -35.08 10.09 5.62
C ASP A 114 -34.42 10.58 4.32
N ASP A 115 -33.34 11.38 4.42
CA ASP A 115 -32.70 12.00 3.27
C ASP A 115 -33.64 12.83 2.40
N LYS A 116 -34.39 13.74 3.00
CA LYS A 116 -35.24 14.71 2.29
C LYS A 116 -34.48 15.99 1.92
N GLY A 117 -33.33 16.24 2.52
CA GLY A 117 -32.41 17.35 2.25
C GLY A 117 -32.39 18.39 3.36
N LEU A 118 -31.19 18.72 3.83
CA LEU A 118 -30.97 19.66 4.93
C LEU A 118 -30.29 20.94 4.43
N PRO A 119 -30.94 22.13 4.50
CA PRO A 119 -30.33 23.37 4.02
C PRO A 119 -29.22 23.86 4.96
N CYS A 120 -28.34 24.73 4.45
CA CYS A 120 -27.51 25.56 5.33
C CYS A 120 -28.37 26.60 6.05
N VAL A 121 -28.11 26.78 7.35
CA VAL A 121 -28.91 27.66 8.21
C VAL A 121 -28.43 29.12 8.07
N SER A 122 -29.31 30.05 7.71
CA SER A 122 -29.01 31.50 7.72
C SER A 122 -28.75 32.02 9.15
N LEU A 123 -28.03 33.14 9.26
CA LEU A 123 -27.82 33.86 10.53
C LEU A 123 -29.11 34.55 11.01
N ASP A 124 -29.92 35.04 10.06
CA ASP A 124 -31.18 35.73 10.35
C ASP A 124 -32.34 34.73 10.25
N GLU A 125 -33.03 34.51 11.38
CA GLU A 125 -34.22 33.67 11.58
C GLU A 125 -34.15 32.26 10.94
N PRO A 126 -33.56 31.25 11.61
CA PRO A 126 -33.25 29.96 11.00
C PRO A 126 -34.54 29.22 10.59
N ARG A 127 -34.78 29.12 9.28
CA ARG A 127 -35.93 28.38 8.74
C ARG A 127 -35.55 26.94 8.43
N MET A 128 -36.29 25.98 8.97
CA MET A 128 -36.09 24.55 8.71
C MET A 128 -37.26 23.93 7.96
N PRO A 129 -37.01 22.95 7.05
CA PRO A 129 -38.06 22.17 6.44
C PRO A 129 -38.95 21.46 7.46
N LEU A 130 -40.24 21.29 7.15
CA LEU A 130 -41.19 20.63 8.05
C LEU A 130 -40.75 19.23 8.49
N HIS A 131 -40.13 18.45 7.59
CA HIS A 131 -39.70 17.09 7.93
C HIS A 131 -38.65 17.04 9.05
N VAL A 132 -37.79 18.06 9.17
CA VAL A 132 -36.79 18.16 10.25
C VAL A 132 -37.48 18.44 11.58
N VAL A 133 -38.44 19.37 11.59
CA VAL A 133 -39.23 19.71 12.79
C VAL A 133 -40.03 18.50 13.24
N LEU A 134 -40.78 17.87 12.33
CA LEU A 134 -41.61 16.71 12.63
C LEU A 134 -40.77 15.54 13.18
N ASN A 135 -39.59 15.29 12.61
CA ASN A 135 -38.67 14.27 13.11
C ASN A 135 -38.21 14.55 14.56
N ALA A 136 -37.79 15.79 14.86
CA ALA A 136 -37.28 16.19 16.17
C ALA A 136 -38.32 16.01 17.30
N TYR A 137 -39.59 16.28 17.00
CA TYR A 137 -40.70 16.14 17.95
C TYR A 137 -41.44 14.78 17.83
N GLY A 138 -40.99 13.88 16.94
CA GLY A 138 -41.57 12.54 16.80
C GLY A 138 -43.00 12.53 16.24
N LEU A 139 -43.31 13.50 15.38
CA LEU A 139 -44.62 13.70 14.79
C LEU A 139 -44.68 13.10 13.37
N ASP A 140 -45.80 12.47 13.04
CA ASP A 140 -46.09 11.97 11.68
C ASP A 140 -47.13 12.89 11.01
N PRO A 141 -46.78 13.57 9.90
CA PRO A 141 -47.74 14.41 9.19
C PRO A 141 -48.87 13.62 8.52
N GLY A 142 -48.67 12.33 8.24
CA GLY A 142 -49.55 11.54 7.39
C GLY A 142 -49.62 12.05 5.94
N GLU A 143 -50.25 11.27 5.06
CA GLU A 143 -50.39 11.62 3.64
C GLU A 143 -51.70 12.36 3.35
N SER A 144 -52.75 12.10 4.13
CA SER A 144 -54.09 12.67 3.92
C SER A 144 -54.26 14.06 4.54
N THR A 145 -55.14 14.85 3.94
CA THR A 145 -55.55 16.17 4.45
C THR A 145 -56.18 16.09 5.85
N GLU A 146 -56.84 14.97 6.17
CA GLU A 146 -57.47 14.72 7.47
C GLU A 146 -56.42 14.45 8.55
N GLN A 147 -55.37 13.66 8.25
CA GLN A 147 -54.25 13.42 9.17
C GLN A 147 -53.49 14.71 9.48
N LYS A 148 -53.24 15.55 8.48
CA LYS A 148 -52.60 16.87 8.67
C LYS A 148 -53.44 17.80 9.55
N ARG A 149 -54.77 17.79 9.38
CA ARG A 149 -55.71 18.57 10.22
C ARG A 149 -55.77 18.02 11.66
N ALA A 150 -55.72 16.71 11.84
CA ALA A 150 -55.65 16.07 13.15
C ALA A 150 -54.34 16.41 13.87
N LEU A 151 -53.20 16.37 13.16
CA LEU A 151 -51.90 16.77 13.69
C LEU A 151 -51.89 18.24 14.11
N LYS A 152 -52.49 19.14 13.32
CA LYS A 152 -52.68 20.55 13.69
C LYS A 152 -53.43 20.67 15.02
N GLY A 153 -54.55 19.97 15.16
CA GLY A 153 -55.34 19.95 16.40
C GLY A 153 -54.55 19.43 17.60
N GLN A 154 -53.74 18.39 17.39
CA GLN A 154 -52.87 17.83 18.42
C GLN A 154 -51.80 18.82 18.88
N VAL A 155 -51.09 19.46 17.95
CA VAL A 155 -50.03 20.45 18.24
C VAL A 155 -50.61 21.68 18.95
N ALA A 156 -51.78 22.15 18.52
CA ALA A 156 -52.44 23.30 19.16
C ALA A 156 -52.97 23.00 20.57
N ALA A 157 -53.40 21.76 20.84
CA ALA A 157 -53.97 21.36 22.12
C ALA A 157 -52.93 20.95 23.18
N HIS A 158 -51.83 20.31 22.76
CA HIS A 158 -50.84 19.72 23.67
C HIS A 158 -49.45 20.37 23.60
N GLY A 159 -49.24 21.31 22.68
CA GLY A 159 -47.93 21.93 22.44
C GLY A 159 -46.92 20.96 21.82
N LEU A 160 -45.64 21.34 21.86
CA LEU A 160 -44.52 20.54 21.35
C LEU A 160 -43.67 20.01 22.51
N THR A 161 -43.39 18.71 22.50
CA THR A 161 -42.43 18.07 23.41
C THR A 161 -41.40 17.31 22.58
N VAL A 162 -40.12 17.66 22.73
CA VAL A 162 -39.04 17.03 21.96
C VAL A 162 -39.00 15.52 22.22
N ALA A 163 -38.76 14.73 21.18
CA ALA A 163 -38.77 13.28 21.32
C ALA A 163 -37.54 12.81 22.12
N PRO A 164 -37.68 11.95 23.15
CA PRO A 164 -36.54 11.43 23.91
C PRO A 164 -35.49 10.75 23.02
N ARG A 165 -35.92 10.08 21.95
CA ARG A 165 -35.04 9.47 20.94
C ARG A 165 -34.14 10.49 20.24
N PHE A 166 -34.64 11.72 20.03
CA PHE A 166 -33.91 12.79 19.35
C PHE A 166 -32.86 13.38 20.28
N LEU A 167 -33.19 13.63 21.56
CA LEU A 167 -32.22 14.08 22.56
C LEU A 167 -31.09 13.08 22.76
N ALA A 168 -31.43 11.79 22.88
CA ALA A 168 -30.43 10.73 23.01
C ALA A 168 -29.52 10.63 21.77
N ALA A 169 -30.07 10.83 20.56
CA ALA A 169 -29.28 10.86 19.33
C ALA A 169 -28.38 12.12 19.24
N LEU A 170 -28.81 13.27 19.78
CA LEU A 170 -27.97 14.46 19.86
C LEU A 170 -26.81 14.29 20.84
N ASP A 171 -27.03 13.61 21.97
CA ASP A 171 -25.97 13.27 22.90
C ASP A 171 -24.95 12.31 22.27
N ASP A 172 -25.42 11.33 21.49
CA ASP A 172 -24.56 10.46 20.67
C ASP A 172 -23.71 11.27 19.67
N VAL A 173 -24.31 12.23 18.94
CA VAL A 173 -23.61 13.11 18.00
C VAL A 173 -22.52 13.92 18.69
N ARG A 174 -22.81 14.49 19.88
CA ARG A 174 -21.83 15.21 20.69
C ARG A 174 -20.69 14.32 21.13
N GLY A 175 -20.97 13.07 21.48
CA GLY A 175 -19.97 12.03 21.76
C GLY A 175 -19.06 11.78 20.56
N VAL A 176 -19.63 11.54 19.37
CA VAL A 176 -18.86 11.32 18.14
C VAL A 176 -17.95 12.49 17.80
N ILE A 177 -18.46 13.73 17.90
CA ILE A 177 -17.67 14.95 17.64
C ILE A 177 -16.52 15.07 18.64
N SER A 178 -16.82 14.87 19.93
CA SER A 178 -15.80 14.92 20.99
C SER A 178 -14.70 13.88 20.75
N ASP A 179 -15.07 12.67 20.34
CA ASP A 179 -14.12 11.61 20.02
C ASP A 179 -13.25 11.92 18.80
N LEU A 180 -13.83 12.51 17.75
CA LEU A 180 -13.07 12.95 16.58
C LEU A 180 -11.98 13.96 16.96
N ASP A 181 -12.33 14.94 17.79
CA ASP A 181 -11.41 15.97 18.26
C ASP A 181 -10.35 15.37 19.20
N GLU A 182 -10.75 14.50 20.14
CA GLU A 182 -9.84 13.79 21.04
C GLU A 182 -8.86 12.89 20.28
N ARG A 183 -9.29 12.23 19.20
CA ARG A 183 -8.39 11.41 18.37
C ARG A 183 -7.30 12.24 17.71
N ALA A 184 -7.68 13.38 17.12
CA ALA A 184 -6.71 14.30 16.51
C ALA A 184 -5.76 14.88 17.55
N PHE A 185 -6.29 15.28 18.71
CA PHE A 185 -5.53 15.79 19.85
C PHE A 185 -4.51 14.75 20.35
N LEU A 186 -4.95 13.53 20.67
CA LEU A 186 -4.10 12.44 21.15
C LEU A 186 -3.03 12.08 20.13
N ALA A 187 -3.38 12.00 18.85
CA ALA A 187 -2.40 11.66 17.81
C ALA A 187 -1.29 12.71 17.75
N ASN A 188 -1.63 14.01 17.74
CA ASN A 188 -0.66 15.10 17.74
C ASN A 188 0.22 15.09 19.00
N LEU A 189 -0.41 14.96 20.17
CA LEU A 189 0.27 14.96 21.47
C LEU A 189 1.27 13.81 21.59
N LEU A 190 0.84 12.59 21.29
CA LEU A 190 1.70 11.41 21.36
C LEU A 190 2.85 11.51 20.34
N GLU A 191 2.57 12.00 19.13
CA GLU A 191 3.54 12.14 18.05
C GLU A 191 4.68 13.08 18.44
N GLU A 192 4.37 14.25 18.99
CA GLU A 192 5.36 15.22 19.47
C GLU A 192 6.28 14.62 20.55
N GLN A 193 5.71 13.84 21.48
CA GLN A 193 6.46 13.25 22.59
C GLN A 193 7.40 12.12 22.17
N VAL A 194 7.00 11.31 21.18
CA VAL A 194 7.81 10.15 20.75
C VAL A 194 8.68 10.43 19.52
N GLN A 195 8.49 11.56 18.82
CA GLN A 195 9.27 11.90 17.63
C GLN A 195 10.79 11.77 17.81
N PRO A 196 11.43 12.26 18.90
CA PRO A 196 12.88 12.16 19.06
C PRO A 196 13.36 10.81 19.64
N LEU A 197 12.46 9.88 19.97
CA LEU A 197 12.81 8.68 20.73
C LEU A 197 13.13 7.46 19.85
N ALA A 198 14.10 6.65 20.24
CA ALA A 198 14.31 5.34 19.63
C ALA A 198 13.16 4.37 19.97
N ASP A 199 12.86 3.41 19.09
CA ASP A 199 11.73 2.46 19.24
C ASP A 199 11.73 1.68 20.56
N SER A 200 12.90 1.36 21.09
CA SER A 200 13.08 0.62 22.35
C SER A 200 12.87 1.46 23.61
N ARG A 201 12.75 2.78 23.50
CA ARG A 201 12.61 3.67 24.65
C ARG A 201 11.28 3.42 25.35
N ALA A 202 11.31 3.25 26.66
CA ALA A 202 10.11 3.12 27.49
C ALA A 202 9.32 4.44 27.53
N THR A 203 8.00 4.34 27.59
CA THR A 203 7.05 5.47 27.68
C THR A 203 6.09 5.27 28.84
N ASP A 204 5.74 6.34 29.54
CA ASP A 204 4.76 6.34 30.63
C ASP A 204 3.75 7.48 30.46
N TRP A 205 2.52 7.10 30.08
CA TRP A 205 1.43 8.03 29.78
C TRP A 205 0.54 8.36 30.98
N SER A 206 0.79 7.75 32.15
CA SER A 206 0.05 8.04 33.39
C SER A 206 0.45 9.36 34.05
N THR A 207 1.66 9.83 33.71
CA THR A 207 2.22 11.09 34.23
C THR A 207 1.62 12.33 33.56
N LEU A 208 1.04 12.18 32.37
CA LEU A 208 0.65 13.28 31.51
C LEU A 208 -0.85 13.57 31.70
N LYS A 209 -1.15 14.63 32.46
CA LYS A 209 -2.52 15.02 32.81
C LYS A 209 -3.23 15.70 31.64
N ILE A 210 -4.51 15.40 31.49
CA ILE A 210 -5.37 15.92 30.42
C ILE A 210 -6.76 16.28 30.96
N GLN A 211 -7.50 17.07 30.18
CA GLN A 211 -8.92 17.32 30.38
C GLN A 211 -9.71 16.67 29.24
N PRO A 212 -10.28 15.47 29.45
CA PRO A 212 -11.13 14.82 28.45
C PRO A 212 -12.43 15.60 28.26
N SER A 213 -13.11 15.36 27.15
CA SER A 213 -14.46 15.91 26.94
C SER A 213 -15.44 15.44 28.03
N PRO A 214 -16.53 16.18 28.29
CA PRO A 214 -17.57 15.74 29.23
C PRO A 214 -18.14 14.36 28.89
N ALA A 215 -18.22 14.01 27.60
CA ALA A 215 -18.69 12.71 27.12
C ALA A 215 -17.73 11.58 27.55
N SER A 216 -16.44 11.71 27.27
CA SER A 216 -15.42 10.74 27.69
C SER A 216 -15.27 10.68 29.22
N ALA A 217 -15.33 11.82 29.91
CA ALA A 217 -15.27 11.88 31.37
C ALA A 217 -16.42 11.08 32.03
N LYS A 218 -17.63 11.19 31.50
CA LYS A 218 -18.80 10.41 31.97
C LYS A 218 -18.57 8.90 31.83
N GLY A 219 -17.95 8.46 30.73
CA GLY A 219 -17.64 7.05 30.48
C GLY A 219 -16.50 6.50 31.35
N MET A 220 -15.54 7.34 31.76
CA MET A 220 -14.41 6.94 32.61
C MET A 220 -14.71 6.97 34.11
N GLY A 221 -15.84 7.56 34.52
CA GLY A 221 -16.23 7.74 35.92
C GLY A 221 -15.52 8.93 36.60
N PRO A 222 -15.93 9.29 37.82
CA PRO A 222 -15.40 10.47 38.51
C PRO A 222 -13.97 10.26 39.02
N HIS A 223 -13.02 11.06 38.54
CA HIS A 223 -11.64 11.10 39.02
C HIS A 223 -11.23 12.54 39.39
N SER A 224 -10.26 12.68 40.31
CA SER A 224 -9.72 13.99 40.71
C SER A 224 -8.89 14.66 39.61
N SER A 225 -8.29 13.87 38.72
CA SER A 225 -7.61 14.30 37.49
C SER A 225 -7.54 13.11 36.52
N TYR A 226 -7.56 13.39 35.22
CA TYR A 226 -7.42 12.36 34.18
C TYR A 226 -6.03 12.41 33.54
N ASP A 227 -5.56 11.27 33.03
CA ASP A 227 -4.30 11.17 32.28
C ASP A 227 -4.47 10.49 30.92
N VAL A 228 -3.42 10.58 30.08
CA VAL A 228 -3.42 10.01 28.73
C VAL A 228 -3.59 8.48 28.76
N ALA A 229 -3.02 7.79 29.75
CA ALA A 229 -3.15 6.34 29.85
C ALA A 229 -4.61 5.92 30.06
N GLN A 230 -5.34 6.60 30.95
CA GLN A 230 -6.76 6.33 31.20
C GLN A 230 -7.61 6.57 29.95
N LEU A 231 -7.36 7.65 29.21
CA LEU A 231 -8.12 7.93 27.99
C LEU A 231 -7.82 6.91 26.88
N LEU A 232 -6.56 6.50 26.70
CA LEU A 232 -6.22 5.46 25.72
C LEU A 232 -6.84 4.10 26.05
N GLU A 233 -6.86 3.72 27.33
CA GLU A 233 -7.53 2.51 27.81
C GLU A 233 -9.04 2.58 27.57
N HIS A 234 -9.67 3.72 27.86
CA HIS A 234 -11.09 3.97 27.61
C HIS A 234 -11.45 3.85 26.12
N LYS A 235 -10.58 4.33 25.22
CA LYS A 235 -10.74 4.19 23.76
C LYS A 235 -10.41 2.79 23.22
N GLY A 236 -10.02 1.83 24.08
CA GLY A 236 -9.68 0.46 23.68
C GLY A 236 -8.35 0.31 22.94
N LEU A 237 -7.48 1.33 23.02
CA LEU A 237 -6.16 1.33 22.37
C LEU A 237 -5.05 0.74 23.27
N GLY A 238 -5.38 0.51 24.54
CA GLY A 238 -4.45 0.05 25.57
C GLY A 238 -3.42 1.11 25.94
N VAL A 239 -2.61 0.84 26.96
CA VAL A 239 -1.55 1.75 27.41
C VAL A 239 -0.19 1.34 26.82
N PRO A 240 0.33 2.06 25.80
CA PRO A 240 1.61 1.71 25.18
C PRO A 240 2.80 2.00 26.11
N ARG A 241 3.69 1.02 26.26
CA ARG A 241 4.85 1.09 27.18
C ARG A 241 6.18 1.40 26.50
N THR A 242 6.19 1.52 25.18
CA THR A 242 7.39 1.86 24.39
C THR A 242 7.06 2.86 23.31
N ALA A 243 8.05 3.62 22.84
CA ALA A 243 7.89 4.56 21.74
C ALA A 243 7.32 3.88 20.49
N ALA A 244 7.77 2.66 20.16
CA ALA A 244 7.21 1.86 19.06
C ALA A 244 5.72 1.55 19.25
N ALA A 245 5.32 1.10 20.44
CA ALA A 245 3.90 0.83 20.75
C ALA A 245 3.05 2.11 20.68
N THR A 246 3.58 3.25 21.14
CA THR A 246 2.90 4.54 21.01
C THR A 246 2.73 4.93 19.55
N ARG A 247 3.73 4.69 18.70
CA ARG A 247 3.63 4.93 17.25
C ARG A 247 2.57 4.07 16.59
N ASN A 248 2.39 2.83 17.06
CA ASN A 248 1.26 2.01 16.63
C ASN A 248 -0.09 2.65 17.04
N VAL A 249 -0.22 3.11 18.28
CA VAL A 249 -1.43 3.84 18.74
C VAL A 249 -1.68 5.09 17.90
N ILE A 250 -0.64 5.85 17.54
CA ILE A 250 -0.76 6.99 16.62
C ILE A 250 -1.31 6.53 15.26
N ARG A 251 -0.83 5.42 14.69
CA ARG A 251 -1.36 4.90 13.42
C ARG A 251 -2.84 4.56 13.52
N TRP A 252 -3.27 3.94 14.62
CA TRP A 252 -4.69 3.70 14.88
C TRP A 252 -5.51 4.99 14.91
N LEU A 253 -5.04 6.00 15.65
CA LEU A 253 -5.72 7.29 15.76
C LEU A 253 -5.78 8.05 14.42
N ARG A 254 -4.80 7.84 13.53
CA ARG A 254 -4.72 8.46 12.20
C ARG A 254 -5.44 7.66 11.11
N THR A 255 -5.73 6.38 11.34
CA THR A 255 -6.39 5.54 10.34
C THR A 255 -7.88 5.85 10.33
N VAL A 256 -8.35 6.38 9.21
CA VAL A 256 -9.75 6.72 8.98
C VAL A 256 -10.23 5.98 7.74
N LEU A 257 -11.36 5.31 7.85
CA LEU A 257 -12.00 4.66 6.71
C LEU A 257 -12.83 5.67 5.92
N PRO A 258 -12.94 5.53 4.59
CA PRO A 258 -13.91 6.29 3.82
C PRO A 258 -15.34 5.92 4.23
N PRO A 259 -16.33 6.80 4.03
CA PRO A 259 -17.73 6.43 4.21
C PRO A 259 -18.11 5.25 3.32
N ALA A 260 -18.98 4.38 3.82
CA ALA A 260 -19.61 3.37 2.98
C ALA A 260 -20.50 4.01 1.90
N PRO A 261 -20.60 3.41 0.70
CA PRO A 261 -21.46 3.88 -0.37
C PRO A 261 -22.94 3.73 0.02
N PRO A 262 -23.87 4.48 -0.62
CA PRO A 262 -25.27 4.55 -0.20
C PRO A 262 -26.00 3.19 -0.13
N LEU A 263 -25.69 2.29 -1.07
CA LEU A 263 -26.25 0.95 -1.12
C LEU A 263 -25.40 -0.11 -0.39
N GLY A 264 -24.29 0.28 0.25
CA GLY A 264 -23.42 -0.61 1.03
C GLY A 264 -22.90 -1.80 0.22
N ASP A 265 -23.20 -3.02 0.67
CA ASP A 265 -22.93 -4.28 -0.05
C ASP A 265 -24.11 -4.71 -0.96
N TYR A 266 -25.08 -3.83 -1.21
CA TYR A 266 -26.32 -4.11 -1.95
C TYR A 266 -27.20 -5.21 -1.31
N SER A 267 -27.03 -5.48 -0.02
CA SER A 267 -27.83 -6.51 0.67
C SER A 267 -29.33 -6.26 0.59
N GLY A 268 -29.77 -4.99 0.55
CA GLY A 268 -31.17 -4.59 0.41
C GLY A 268 -31.81 -4.92 -0.94
N LEU A 269 -31.04 -5.25 -1.98
CA LEU A 269 -31.58 -5.65 -3.28
C LEU A 269 -32.03 -7.12 -3.33
N VAL A 270 -31.65 -7.93 -2.33
CA VAL A 270 -31.99 -9.36 -2.31
C VAL A 270 -33.21 -9.58 -1.42
N PRO A 271 -34.30 -10.17 -1.97
CA PRO A 271 -35.52 -10.39 -1.21
C PRO A 271 -35.30 -11.44 -0.11
N LEU A 272 -36.03 -11.28 1.00
CA LEU A 272 -36.02 -12.23 2.13
C LEU A 272 -36.53 -13.61 1.73
N GLN A 273 -37.55 -13.65 0.86
CA GLN A 273 -38.10 -14.86 0.26
C GLN A 273 -37.98 -14.73 -1.27
N PRO A 274 -36.89 -15.23 -1.87
CA PRO A 274 -36.71 -15.17 -3.31
C PRO A 274 -37.68 -16.10 -4.02
N GLY A 275 -38.28 -15.60 -5.10
CA GLY A 275 -39.03 -16.42 -6.06
C GLY A 275 -38.12 -17.06 -7.11
N ASP A 276 -38.72 -17.67 -8.12
CA ASP A 276 -37.97 -18.25 -9.24
C ASP A 276 -37.28 -17.13 -10.06
N PRO A 277 -35.99 -17.30 -10.41
CA PRO A 277 -35.26 -16.32 -11.21
C PRO A 277 -35.70 -16.38 -12.68
N ASP A 278 -36.16 -15.25 -13.24
CA ASP A 278 -36.30 -15.06 -14.69
C ASP A 278 -35.06 -14.31 -15.22
N TYR A 279 -34.21 -14.97 -16.00
CA TYR A 279 -32.96 -14.40 -16.52
C TYR A 279 -33.13 -13.56 -17.79
N LYS A 280 -34.37 -13.25 -18.20
CA LYS A 280 -34.64 -12.38 -19.35
C LYS A 280 -34.07 -10.96 -19.16
N PRO A 281 -33.78 -10.25 -20.27
CA PRO A 281 -33.36 -8.86 -20.22
C PRO A 281 -34.38 -7.99 -19.47
N LEU A 282 -33.88 -7.14 -18.57
CA LEU A 282 -34.71 -6.18 -17.84
C LEU A 282 -34.99 -4.97 -18.72
N ALA A 283 -36.24 -4.50 -18.75
CA ALA A 283 -36.64 -3.39 -19.61
C ALA A 283 -35.89 -2.09 -19.26
N THR A 284 -35.62 -1.89 -17.96
CA THR A 284 -34.80 -0.78 -17.44
C THR A 284 -33.34 -0.82 -17.90
N LEU A 285 -32.84 -1.98 -18.35
CA LEU A 285 -31.46 -2.14 -18.83
C LEU A 285 -31.30 -2.00 -20.35
N ALA A 286 -32.41 -1.93 -21.11
CA ALA A 286 -32.37 -1.98 -22.57
C ALA A 286 -31.58 -0.84 -23.25
N MET A 287 -31.45 0.32 -22.60
CA MET A 287 -30.70 1.48 -23.12
C MET A 287 -29.23 1.51 -22.68
N TYR A 288 -28.80 0.56 -21.84
CA TYR A 288 -27.48 0.57 -21.23
C TYR A 288 -26.57 -0.50 -21.82
N THR A 289 -25.28 -0.19 -21.86
CA THR A 289 -24.20 -1.11 -22.17
C THR A 289 -23.30 -1.32 -20.95
N PRO A 290 -22.53 -2.42 -20.87
CA PRO A 290 -21.57 -2.61 -19.79
C PRO A 290 -20.63 -1.42 -19.58
N ALA A 291 -20.20 -0.76 -20.67
CA ALA A 291 -19.37 0.44 -20.61
C ALA A 291 -20.09 1.60 -19.90
N THR A 292 -21.34 1.91 -20.26
CA THR A 292 -22.12 2.97 -19.61
C THR A 292 -22.48 2.66 -18.15
N LEU A 293 -22.63 1.37 -17.82
CA LEU A 293 -22.91 0.92 -16.46
C LEU A 293 -21.66 1.01 -15.56
N SER A 294 -20.48 0.77 -16.13
CA SER A 294 -19.21 0.83 -15.39
C SER A 294 -18.82 2.22 -14.90
N ALA A 295 -19.34 3.27 -15.54
CA ALA A 295 -19.05 4.65 -15.16
C ALA A 295 -19.65 5.05 -13.80
N ASP A 296 -20.85 4.55 -13.48
CA ASP A 296 -21.53 4.82 -12.21
C ASP A 296 -22.53 3.70 -11.85
N PRO A 297 -22.03 2.52 -11.43
CA PRO A 297 -22.88 1.38 -11.14
C PRO A 297 -23.85 1.64 -9.97
N ASP A 298 -23.45 2.44 -8.99
CA ASP A 298 -24.28 2.76 -7.82
C ASP A 298 -25.51 3.58 -8.21
N ALA A 299 -25.39 4.59 -9.10
CA ALA A 299 -26.54 5.35 -9.57
C ALA A 299 -27.52 4.52 -10.40
N HIS A 300 -27.01 3.60 -11.23
CA HIS A 300 -27.86 2.68 -12.01
C HIS A 300 -28.61 1.71 -11.09
N LEU A 301 -27.94 1.12 -10.11
CA LEU A 301 -28.57 0.23 -9.13
C LEU A 301 -29.56 0.95 -8.23
N GLY A 302 -29.30 2.21 -7.89
CA GLY A 302 -30.25 3.07 -7.17
C GLY A 302 -31.56 3.24 -7.93
N ARG A 303 -31.49 3.55 -9.24
CA ARG A 303 -32.69 3.62 -10.11
C ARG A 303 -33.38 2.27 -10.23
N LEU A 304 -32.60 1.20 -10.43
CA LEU A 304 -33.13 -0.15 -10.57
C LEU A 304 -33.90 -0.57 -9.31
N SER A 305 -33.40 -0.22 -8.11
CA SER A 305 -34.05 -0.57 -6.84
C SER A 305 -35.41 0.09 -6.63
N GLN A 306 -35.69 1.20 -7.31
CA GLN A 306 -36.97 1.92 -7.27
C GLN A 306 -37.83 1.64 -8.51
N GLY A 307 -37.34 0.83 -9.45
CA GLY A 307 -38.00 0.56 -10.73
C GLY A 307 -38.98 -0.62 -10.68
N PRO A 308 -39.70 -0.88 -11.79
CA PRO A 308 -40.58 -2.04 -11.91
C PRO A 308 -39.83 -3.39 -11.90
N ASP A 309 -38.54 -3.37 -12.27
CA ASP A 309 -37.71 -4.58 -12.41
C ASP A 309 -37.03 -5.02 -11.08
N THR A 310 -37.25 -4.30 -9.97
CA THR A 310 -36.58 -4.58 -8.68
C THR A 310 -36.74 -6.03 -8.21
N VAL A 311 -37.95 -6.57 -8.28
CA VAL A 311 -38.26 -7.92 -7.79
C VAL A 311 -37.58 -8.98 -8.67
N ALA A 312 -37.64 -8.81 -9.99
CA ALA A 312 -37.00 -9.72 -10.94
C ALA A 312 -35.48 -9.75 -10.74
N PHE A 313 -34.85 -8.56 -10.65
CA PHE A 313 -33.42 -8.45 -10.37
C PHE A 313 -33.04 -9.08 -9.02
N GLY A 314 -33.83 -8.84 -7.98
CA GLY A 314 -33.62 -9.42 -6.66
C GLY A 314 -33.65 -10.95 -6.65
N ASN A 315 -34.59 -11.56 -7.38
CA ASN A 315 -34.67 -13.03 -7.52
C ASN A 315 -33.45 -13.60 -8.26
N ILE A 316 -32.99 -12.94 -9.33
CA ILE A 316 -31.77 -13.31 -10.06
C ILE A 316 -30.55 -13.27 -9.13
N LEU A 317 -30.39 -12.18 -8.37
CA LEU A 317 -29.30 -12.03 -7.41
C LEU A 317 -29.33 -13.13 -6.35
N ALA A 318 -30.51 -13.44 -5.80
CA ALA A 318 -30.67 -14.49 -4.81
C ALA A 318 -30.19 -15.84 -5.36
N ALA A 319 -30.57 -16.18 -6.60
CA ALA A 319 -30.14 -17.42 -7.25
C ALA A 319 -28.63 -17.45 -7.52
N VAL A 320 -28.03 -16.35 -7.97
CA VAL A 320 -26.59 -16.28 -8.28
C VAL A 320 -25.72 -16.31 -7.02
N LEU A 321 -26.21 -15.77 -5.90
CA LEU A 321 -25.50 -15.78 -4.61
C LEU A 321 -25.56 -17.12 -3.87
N GLN A 322 -26.40 -18.06 -4.32
CA GLN A 322 -26.44 -19.43 -3.82
C GLN A 322 -25.20 -20.22 -4.27
N GLY A 323 -24.73 -21.11 -3.40
CA GLY A 323 -23.56 -21.96 -3.67
C GLY A 323 -22.49 -21.88 -2.56
N PRO A 324 -21.42 -22.69 -2.69
CA PRO A 324 -20.30 -22.71 -1.75
C PRO A 324 -19.58 -21.35 -1.69
N ALA A 325 -18.85 -21.10 -0.60
CA ALA A 325 -18.12 -19.85 -0.44
C ALA A 325 -17.00 -19.74 -1.50
N GLY A 326 -16.74 -18.51 -1.97
CA GLY A 326 -15.82 -18.28 -3.09
C GLY A 326 -16.38 -18.64 -4.47
N SER A 327 -17.70 -18.91 -4.59
CA SER A 327 -18.38 -19.10 -5.89
C SER A 327 -19.51 -18.10 -6.12
N ILE A 328 -19.74 -17.75 -7.39
CA ILE A 328 -20.84 -16.88 -7.86
C ILE A 328 -21.50 -17.56 -9.07
N GLY A 329 -22.78 -17.90 -8.97
CA GLY A 329 -23.53 -18.55 -10.06
C GLY A 329 -22.97 -19.91 -10.50
N GLY A 330 -22.12 -20.54 -9.66
CA GLY A 330 -21.36 -21.75 -9.98
C GLY A 330 -19.92 -21.51 -10.45
N TYR A 331 -19.53 -20.27 -10.76
CA TYR A 331 -18.15 -19.92 -11.10
C TYR A 331 -17.29 -19.83 -9.84
N ALA A 332 -16.24 -20.65 -9.74
CA ALA A 332 -15.32 -20.68 -8.60
C ALA A 332 -14.22 -19.61 -8.76
N LEU A 333 -14.30 -18.52 -8.00
CA LEU A 333 -13.39 -17.38 -8.08
C LEU A 333 -11.94 -17.78 -7.74
N TYR A 334 -11.75 -18.50 -6.64
CA TYR A 334 -10.43 -18.88 -6.11
C TYR A 334 -10.04 -20.33 -6.44
N SER A 335 -10.35 -20.76 -7.65
CA SER A 335 -9.89 -22.04 -8.19
C SER A 335 -8.43 -21.96 -8.66
N PRO A 336 -7.66 -23.06 -8.63
CA PRO A 336 -6.30 -23.11 -9.17
C PRO A 336 -6.17 -22.61 -10.61
N SER A 337 -7.20 -22.78 -11.45
CA SER A 337 -7.23 -22.25 -12.82
C SER A 337 -7.19 -20.73 -12.91
N ASN A 338 -7.56 -20.02 -11.84
CA ASN A 338 -7.50 -18.57 -11.75
C ASN A 338 -6.21 -18.05 -11.09
N ALA A 339 -5.36 -18.92 -10.54
CA ALA A 339 -4.07 -18.53 -9.97
C ALA A 339 -3.20 -17.82 -11.02
N GLY A 340 -2.56 -16.70 -10.66
CA GLY A 340 -1.71 -15.92 -11.55
C GLY A 340 -2.43 -14.98 -12.52
N ARG A 341 -3.77 -14.96 -12.52
CA ARG A 341 -4.59 -14.00 -13.28
C ARG A 341 -4.83 -12.72 -12.48
N THR A 342 -5.08 -11.62 -13.17
CA THR A 342 -5.50 -10.36 -12.54
C THR A 342 -6.96 -10.43 -12.10
N LEU A 343 -7.35 -9.61 -11.12
CA LEU A 343 -8.74 -9.53 -10.68
C LEU A 343 -9.69 -9.09 -11.81
N GLY A 344 -9.24 -8.17 -12.68
CA GLY A 344 -9.99 -7.72 -13.84
C GLY A 344 -10.22 -8.80 -14.90
N GLU A 345 -9.25 -9.69 -15.12
CA GLU A 345 -9.43 -10.85 -16.01
C GLU A 345 -10.46 -11.85 -15.45
N VAL A 346 -10.41 -12.11 -14.15
CA VAL A 346 -11.32 -13.07 -13.50
C VAL A 346 -12.73 -12.49 -13.39
N ARG A 347 -12.88 -11.18 -13.18
CA ARG A 347 -14.18 -10.50 -13.27
C ARG A 347 -14.80 -10.62 -14.66
N ARG A 348 -14.04 -10.33 -15.72
CA ARG A 348 -14.52 -10.49 -17.11
C ARG A 348 -14.89 -11.94 -17.41
N ALA A 349 -14.12 -12.91 -16.89
CA ALA A 349 -14.43 -14.32 -17.05
C ALA A 349 -15.71 -14.73 -16.30
N LEU A 350 -15.98 -14.14 -15.12
CA LEU A 350 -17.24 -14.33 -14.40
C LEU A 350 -18.42 -13.76 -15.20
N GLU A 351 -18.30 -12.53 -15.71
CA GLU A 351 -19.34 -11.88 -16.53
C GLU A 351 -19.67 -12.73 -17.77
N GLN A 352 -18.63 -13.20 -18.49
CA GLN A 352 -18.78 -14.10 -19.63
C GLN A 352 -19.44 -15.43 -19.24
N TYR A 353 -19.04 -16.02 -18.11
CA TYR A 353 -19.64 -17.26 -17.61
C TYR A 353 -21.13 -17.10 -17.29
N LEU A 354 -21.56 -15.94 -16.77
CA LEU A 354 -22.98 -15.68 -16.51
C LEU A 354 -23.77 -15.56 -17.83
N CYS A 355 -23.18 -14.96 -18.87
CA CYS A 355 -23.78 -14.96 -20.21
C CYS A 355 -23.90 -16.39 -20.77
N ASP A 356 -22.82 -17.15 -20.75
CA ASP A 356 -22.76 -18.46 -21.42
C ASP A 356 -23.55 -19.55 -20.68
N ASN A 357 -23.48 -19.57 -19.34
CA ASN A 357 -24.06 -20.65 -18.53
C ASN A 357 -25.43 -20.31 -17.92
N LYS A 358 -25.80 -19.02 -17.86
CA LYS A 358 -27.11 -18.57 -17.33
C LYS A 358 -27.95 -17.82 -18.37
N ALA A 359 -27.48 -17.71 -19.62
CA ALA A 359 -28.15 -17.02 -20.72
C ALA A 359 -28.55 -15.56 -20.40
N MET A 360 -27.76 -14.88 -19.56
CA MET A 360 -27.99 -13.49 -19.21
C MET A 360 -27.52 -12.54 -20.32
N ASP A 361 -28.27 -11.47 -20.54
CA ASP A 361 -27.82 -10.33 -21.35
C ASP A 361 -26.54 -9.70 -20.74
N PRO A 362 -25.58 -9.19 -21.56
CA PRO A 362 -24.32 -8.63 -21.05
C PRO A 362 -24.48 -7.51 -20.01
N SER A 363 -25.47 -6.63 -20.16
CA SER A 363 -25.71 -5.54 -19.20
C SER A 363 -26.25 -6.06 -17.87
N LEU A 364 -27.11 -7.08 -17.92
CA LEU A 364 -27.60 -7.78 -16.74
C LEU A 364 -26.48 -8.56 -16.05
N ALA A 365 -25.68 -9.33 -16.80
CA ALA A 365 -24.54 -10.08 -16.29
C ALA A 365 -23.51 -9.18 -15.60
N PHE A 366 -23.22 -8.00 -16.16
CA PHE A 366 -22.34 -7.00 -15.56
C PHE A 366 -22.83 -6.53 -14.19
N LEU A 367 -24.11 -6.12 -14.06
CA LEU A 367 -24.65 -5.65 -12.78
C LEU A 367 -24.78 -6.77 -11.75
N VAL A 368 -25.20 -7.96 -12.19
CA VAL A 368 -25.27 -9.15 -11.32
C VAL A 368 -23.89 -9.53 -10.80
N ALA A 369 -22.86 -9.53 -11.67
CA ALA A 369 -21.47 -9.76 -11.27
C ALA A 369 -20.99 -8.68 -10.30
N HIS A 370 -21.26 -7.41 -10.57
CA HIS A 370 -20.89 -6.30 -9.70
C HIS A 370 -21.47 -6.45 -8.28
N VAL A 371 -22.78 -6.68 -8.19
CA VAL A 371 -23.47 -6.87 -6.90
C VAL A 371 -22.98 -8.16 -6.21
N ALA A 372 -22.80 -9.24 -6.95
CA ALA A 372 -22.35 -10.50 -6.36
C ALA A 372 -20.92 -10.42 -5.81
N LEU A 373 -20.01 -9.75 -6.54
CA LEU A 373 -18.64 -9.50 -6.10
C LEU A 373 -18.62 -8.61 -4.85
N ALA A 374 -19.40 -7.53 -4.81
CA ALA A 374 -19.50 -6.67 -3.62
C ALA A 374 -19.86 -7.43 -2.34
N ARG A 375 -20.60 -8.54 -2.47
CA ARG A 375 -21.06 -9.35 -1.34
C ARG A 375 -20.17 -10.54 -0.99
N LYS A 376 -19.46 -11.10 -1.97
CA LYS A 376 -18.73 -12.38 -1.83
C LYS A 376 -17.22 -12.23 -1.94
N ALA A 377 -16.76 -11.26 -2.72
CA ALA A 377 -15.35 -11.02 -3.04
C ALA A 377 -15.12 -9.52 -3.31
N PRO A 378 -15.30 -8.66 -2.29
CA PRO A 378 -15.28 -7.21 -2.44
C PRO A 378 -13.91 -6.67 -2.90
N GLU A 379 -12.84 -7.44 -2.74
CA GLU A 379 -11.50 -7.09 -3.26
C GLU A 379 -11.46 -6.88 -4.77
N PHE A 380 -12.42 -7.42 -5.53
CA PHE A 380 -12.54 -7.20 -6.98
C PHE A 380 -13.08 -5.82 -7.33
N LEU A 381 -13.54 -5.04 -6.34
CA LEU A 381 -14.16 -3.72 -6.52
C LEU A 381 -13.38 -2.59 -5.82
N VAL A 382 -12.21 -2.89 -5.26
CA VAL A 382 -11.29 -1.87 -4.73
C VAL A 382 -10.79 -1.00 -5.89
N ARG A 383 -10.65 0.30 -5.65
CA ARG A 383 -10.28 1.28 -6.67
C ARG A 383 -8.78 1.25 -6.94
N ASP A 384 -8.40 1.63 -8.15
CA ASP A 384 -6.99 1.88 -8.55
C ASP A 384 -6.00 0.76 -8.19
N LEU A 385 -6.42 -0.51 -8.34
CA LEU A 385 -5.56 -1.65 -8.07
C LEU A 385 -4.47 -1.81 -9.15
N PRO A 386 -3.20 -1.97 -8.75
CA PRO A 386 -2.13 -2.31 -9.69
C PRO A 386 -2.32 -3.72 -10.30
N GLU A 387 -2.06 -3.86 -11.60
CA GLU A 387 -2.15 -5.14 -12.32
C GLU A 387 -1.20 -6.24 -11.76
N GLY A 388 -0.17 -5.83 -11.01
CA GLY A 388 0.72 -6.74 -10.29
C GLY A 388 0.05 -7.55 -9.18
N ILE A 389 -1.14 -7.16 -8.71
CA ILE A 389 -1.90 -7.90 -7.70
C ILE A 389 -2.69 -9.02 -8.37
N LYS A 390 -2.06 -10.19 -8.45
CA LYS A 390 -2.62 -11.41 -9.06
C LYS A 390 -3.15 -12.38 -8.02
N ILE A 391 -4.16 -13.15 -8.39
CA ILE A 391 -4.75 -14.18 -7.51
C ILE A 391 -3.67 -15.20 -7.11
N GLY A 392 -3.59 -15.49 -5.81
CA GLY A 392 -2.59 -16.41 -5.23
C GLY A 392 -1.28 -15.75 -4.81
N THR A 393 -1.08 -14.45 -5.05
CA THR A 393 0.09 -13.72 -4.52
C THR A 393 -0.10 -13.30 -3.06
N SER A 394 0.98 -13.00 -2.34
CA SER A 394 0.90 -12.47 -0.97
C SER A 394 0.22 -11.10 -0.91
N ALA A 395 0.40 -10.25 -1.93
CA ALA A 395 -0.28 -8.97 -2.05
C ALA A 395 -1.80 -9.12 -2.18
N TRP A 396 -2.27 -10.14 -2.93
CA TRP A 396 -3.69 -10.48 -3.02
C TRP A 396 -4.25 -10.97 -1.68
N THR A 397 -3.50 -11.78 -0.93
CA THR A 397 -3.89 -12.22 0.41
C THR A 397 -4.03 -11.03 1.39
N GLU A 398 -3.10 -10.07 1.33
CA GLU A 398 -3.18 -8.82 2.11
C GLU A 398 -4.40 -7.97 1.70
N LEU A 399 -4.65 -7.80 0.40
CA LEU A 399 -5.81 -7.08 -0.11
C LEU A 399 -7.11 -7.68 0.41
N ARG A 400 -7.27 -9.01 0.34
CA ARG A 400 -8.46 -9.72 0.84
C ARG A 400 -8.67 -9.53 2.34
N LEU A 401 -7.60 -9.59 3.12
CA LEU A 401 -7.68 -9.36 4.57
C LEU A 401 -8.14 -7.94 4.86
N GLY A 402 -7.54 -6.93 4.22
CA GLY A 402 -7.93 -5.55 4.45
C GLY A 402 -9.36 -5.25 3.99
N CYS A 403 -9.83 -5.85 2.89
CA CYS A 403 -11.23 -5.76 2.49
C CYS A 403 -12.15 -6.38 3.55
N ALA A 404 -11.82 -7.58 4.05
CA ALA A 404 -12.59 -8.22 5.11
C ALA A 404 -12.67 -7.36 6.40
N MET A 405 -11.57 -6.70 6.76
CA MET A 405 -11.53 -5.77 7.88
C MET A 405 -12.45 -4.56 7.64
N ALA A 406 -12.40 -3.94 6.46
CA ALA A 406 -13.20 -2.76 6.13
C ALA A 406 -14.70 -3.08 6.05
N GLU A 407 -15.07 -4.15 5.36
CA GLU A 407 -16.46 -4.61 5.18
C GLU A 407 -17.14 -4.96 6.50
N ARG A 408 -16.35 -5.41 7.48
CA ARG A 408 -16.85 -5.70 8.82
C ARG A 408 -17.25 -4.46 9.60
N MET A 409 -16.63 -3.31 9.33
CA MET A 409 -16.98 -2.04 9.98
C MET A 409 -18.32 -1.54 9.43
N LEU A 410 -18.35 -1.35 8.12
CA LEU A 410 -19.55 -1.05 7.35
C LEU A 410 -19.48 -1.75 5.99
N PRO A 411 -20.51 -2.54 5.61
CA PRO A 411 -20.56 -3.18 4.30
C PRO A 411 -20.49 -2.15 3.16
N GLY A 412 -19.68 -2.44 2.14
CA GLY A 412 -19.39 -1.58 0.99
C GLY A 412 -18.19 -0.65 1.16
N THR A 413 -17.62 -0.52 2.36
CA THR A 413 -16.50 0.42 2.63
C THR A 413 -15.27 0.13 1.76
N SER A 414 -14.95 -1.13 1.47
CA SER A 414 -13.76 -1.47 0.68
C SER A 414 -13.85 -1.00 -0.78
N ARG A 415 -15.06 -0.87 -1.34
CA ARG A 415 -15.30 -0.31 -2.69
C ARG A 415 -14.93 1.17 -2.80
N MET A 416 -14.77 1.80 -1.64
CA MET A 416 -14.41 3.20 -1.48
C MET A 416 -12.94 3.41 -1.19
N MET A 417 -12.18 2.32 -1.10
CA MET A 417 -10.78 2.34 -0.77
C MET A 417 -9.94 2.12 -2.02
N ASP A 418 -8.73 2.68 -2.01
CA ASP A 418 -7.66 2.29 -2.91
C ASP A 418 -6.73 1.25 -2.25
N GLU A 419 -5.71 0.79 -2.97
CA GLU A 419 -4.69 -0.13 -2.44
C GLU A 419 -4.00 0.41 -1.19
N GLU A 420 -3.75 1.72 -1.12
CA GLU A 420 -3.05 2.36 0.00
C GLU A 420 -3.85 2.25 1.29
N GLN A 421 -5.12 2.64 1.22
CA GLN A 421 -6.02 2.66 2.35
C GLN A 421 -6.27 1.24 2.86
N VAL A 422 -6.41 0.24 1.97
CA VAL A 422 -6.58 -1.16 2.37
C VAL A 422 -5.31 -1.67 3.06
N CYS A 423 -4.14 -1.35 2.52
CA CYS A 423 -2.89 -1.78 3.12
C CYS A 423 -2.57 -1.06 4.43
N ALA A 424 -2.95 0.21 4.59
CA ALA A 424 -2.83 0.93 5.85
C ALA A 424 -3.57 0.20 6.98
N LEU A 425 -4.77 -0.33 6.68
CA LEU A 425 -5.58 -1.10 7.63
C LEU A 425 -4.88 -2.39 8.07
N THR A 426 -4.37 -3.19 7.13
CA THR A 426 -3.62 -4.44 7.44
C THR A 426 -2.24 -4.19 8.05
N GLY A 427 -1.74 -2.96 7.98
CA GLY A 427 -0.46 -2.50 8.52
C GLY A 427 -0.52 -2.03 9.98
N LEU A 428 -1.72 -1.85 10.55
CA LEU A 428 -1.90 -1.63 11.99
C LEU A 428 -1.43 -2.84 12.79
N GLU A 429 -1.02 -2.66 14.05
CA GLU A 429 -0.73 -3.77 14.96
C GLU A 429 -1.90 -3.98 15.95
N PRO A 430 -2.26 -5.24 16.29
CA PRO A 430 -3.27 -5.53 17.30
C PRO A 430 -2.90 -4.94 18.66
N THR A 431 -3.83 -4.23 19.31
CA THR A 431 -3.65 -3.71 20.68
C THR A 431 -4.05 -4.72 21.75
N SER A 432 -4.70 -5.84 21.37
CA SER A 432 -5.08 -6.93 22.27
C SER A 432 -5.06 -8.30 21.60
N ASP A 433 -4.99 -9.36 22.41
CA ASP A 433 -5.06 -10.75 21.94
C ASP A 433 -6.42 -11.09 21.31
N GLY A 434 -7.49 -10.44 21.78
CA GLY A 434 -8.82 -10.56 21.20
C GLY A 434 -8.87 -10.06 19.76
N GLN A 435 -8.28 -8.90 19.48
CA GLN A 435 -8.18 -8.36 18.11
C GLN A 435 -7.33 -9.27 17.22
N ARG A 436 -6.22 -9.81 17.74
CA ARG A 436 -5.40 -10.78 17.01
C ARG A 436 -6.23 -12.00 16.59
N THR A 437 -6.97 -12.58 17.54
CA THR A 437 -7.82 -13.75 17.29
C THR A 437 -8.92 -13.43 16.28
N LEU A 438 -9.50 -12.23 16.35
CA LEU A 438 -10.50 -11.75 15.38
C LEU A 438 -9.92 -11.66 13.95
N MET A 439 -8.69 -11.16 13.78
CA MET A 439 -8.07 -11.10 12.45
C MET A 439 -7.71 -12.48 11.91
N GLN A 440 -7.29 -13.41 12.76
CA GLN A 440 -7.02 -14.80 12.36
C GLN A 440 -8.28 -15.51 11.87
N GLU A 441 -9.44 -15.20 12.46
CA GLU A 441 -10.72 -15.71 11.99
C GLU A 441 -11.02 -15.28 10.55
N GLN A 442 -10.75 -14.02 10.20
CA GLN A 442 -10.90 -13.50 8.83
C GLN A 442 -9.87 -14.07 7.85
N ALA A 443 -8.63 -14.24 8.31
CA ALA A 443 -7.52 -14.73 7.49
C ALA A 443 -7.60 -16.24 7.20
N LEU A 444 -8.34 -17.02 7.99
CA LEU A 444 -8.39 -18.47 7.89
C LEU A 444 -8.72 -18.98 6.49
N GLY A 445 -9.82 -18.50 5.90
CA GLY A 445 -10.23 -18.89 4.54
C GLY A 445 -9.26 -18.39 3.48
N ILE A 446 -8.80 -17.14 3.62
CA ILE A 446 -7.89 -16.50 2.69
C ILE A 446 -6.56 -17.25 2.61
N LEU A 447 -6.01 -17.66 3.76
CA LEU A 447 -4.76 -18.39 3.85
C LEU A 447 -4.87 -19.80 3.24
N LEU A 448 -5.99 -20.49 3.47
CA LEU A 448 -6.21 -21.82 2.90
C LEU A 448 -6.43 -21.77 1.39
N ASP A 449 -7.18 -20.78 0.89
CA ASP A 449 -7.27 -20.50 -0.55
C ASP A 449 -5.87 -20.27 -1.14
N TRP A 450 -5.04 -19.45 -0.48
CA TRP A 450 -3.65 -19.21 -0.88
C TRP A 450 -2.82 -20.51 -0.93
N GLY A 451 -2.96 -21.38 0.07
CA GLY A 451 -2.28 -22.67 0.12
C GLY A 451 -2.66 -23.62 -1.01
N VAL A 452 -3.93 -23.64 -1.39
CA VAL A 452 -4.43 -24.43 -2.54
C VAL A 452 -3.92 -23.84 -3.86
N LEU A 453 -4.05 -22.52 -4.06
CA LEU A 453 -3.62 -21.83 -5.29
C LEU A 453 -2.12 -21.99 -5.57
N ASN A 454 -1.31 -22.10 -4.52
CA ASN A 454 0.15 -22.27 -4.60
C ASN A 454 0.62 -23.73 -4.43
N GLY A 455 -0.28 -24.71 -4.39
CA GLY A 455 0.11 -26.13 -4.33
C GLY A 455 0.74 -26.58 -3.01
N VAL A 456 0.62 -25.78 -1.95
CA VAL A 456 1.14 -26.10 -0.60
C VAL A 456 0.31 -27.20 0.05
N ILE A 457 -1.02 -27.15 -0.18
CA ILE A 457 -2.00 -28.14 0.27
C ILE A 457 -2.90 -28.52 -0.91
N PRO A 458 -3.47 -29.74 -0.92
CA PRO A 458 -4.38 -30.17 -1.98
C PRO A 458 -5.70 -29.40 -1.93
N ASP A 459 -6.31 -29.21 -3.10
CA ASP A 459 -7.67 -28.70 -3.21
C ASP A 459 -8.66 -29.70 -2.57
N LYS A 460 -9.31 -29.26 -1.49
CA LYS A 460 -10.34 -30.02 -0.78
C LYS A 460 -11.54 -29.10 -0.64
N PRO A 461 -12.78 -29.63 -0.68
CA PRO A 461 -13.96 -28.83 -0.36
C PRO A 461 -13.81 -28.12 0.99
N GLN A 462 -14.11 -26.81 1.04
CA GLN A 462 -14.05 -25.98 2.24
C GLN A 462 -14.79 -26.67 3.40
N GLY A 463 -14.08 -26.92 4.51
CA GLY A 463 -14.57 -27.73 5.64
C GLY A 463 -13.90 -29.10 5.77
N ARG A 464 -13.13 -29.54 4.77
CA ARG A 464 -12.33 -30.77 4.81
C ARG A 464 -10.83 -30.54 5.01
N HIS A 465 -10.39 -29.29 5.00
CA HIS A 465 -9.02 -28.93 5.38
C HIS A 465 -8.79 -29.21 6.86
N THR A 466 -7.60 -29.68 7.20
CA THR A 466 -7.25 -30.07 8.58
C THR A 466 -6.48 -28.96 9.30
N GLN A 467 -6.32 -29.11 10.61
CA GLN A 467 -5.42 -28.28 11.41
C GLN A 467 -3.96 -28.33 10.89
N GLU A 468 -3.55 -29.49 10.35
CA GLU A 468 -2.23 -29.69 9.76
C GLU A 468 -2.08 -28.89 8.46
N ASP A 469 -3.09 -28.92 7.59
CA ASP A 469 -3.13 -28.12 6.35
C ASP A 469 -2.95 -26.62 6.67
N LEU A 470 -3.65 -26.13 7.71
CA LEU A 470 -3.54 -24.74 8.16
C LEU A 470 -2.16 -24.39 8.69
N LYS A 471 -1.59 -25.22 9.59
CA LYS A 471 -0.26 -24.99 10.17
C LYS A 471 0.83 -25.01 9.09
N LYS A 472 0.77 -25.97 8.17
CA LYS A 472 1.69 -26.07 7.03
C LYS A 472 1.62 -24.81 6.18
N THR A 473 0.41 -24.41 5.79
CA THR A 473 0.20 -23.22 4.95
C THR A 473 0.68 -21.94 5.63
N SER A 474 0.34 -21.75 6.91
CA SER A 474 0.81 -20.61 7.71
C SER A 474 2.33 -20.54 7.80
N SER A 475 3.00 -21.67 8.04
CA SER A 475 4.46 -21.73 8.12
C SER A 475 5.13 -21.36 6.79
N VAL A 476 4.65 -21.96 5.69
CA VAL A 476 5.18 -21.69 4.34
C VAL A 476 4.95 -20.24 3.94
N PHE A 477 3.74 -19.72 4.15
CA PHE A 477 3.39 -18.33 3.84
C PHE A 477 4.26 -17.33 4.62
N SER A 478 4.44 -17.58 5.92
CA SER A 478 5.28 -16.74 6.79
C SER A 478 6.75 -16.78 6.38
N ARG A 479 7.25 -17.97 6.01
CA ARG A 479 8.61 -18.15 5.49
C ARG A 479 8.81 -17.37 4.19
N GLN A 480 7.88 -17.46 3.24
CA GLN A 480 7.95 -16.71 1.98
C GLN A 480 7.97 -15.20 2.22
N ARG A 481 7.08 -14.66 3.05
CA ARG A 481 7.06 -13.21 3.36
C ARG A 481 8.35 -12.75 4.06
N THR A 482 8.82 -13.51 5.04
CA THR A 482 10.06 -13.18 5.78
C THR A 482 11.28 -13.19 4.85
N LEU A 483 11.41 -14.21 3.98
CA LEU A 483 12.51 -14.29 3.02
C LEU A 483 12.42 -13.17 1.98
N SER A 484 11.23 -12.86 1.49
CA SER A 484 10.99 -11.74 0.56
C SER A 484 11.40 -10.41 1.19
N ALA A 485 10.93 -10.11 2.40
CA ALA A 485 11.27 -8.87 3.11
C ALA A 485 12.77 -8.74 3.37
N ARG A 486 13.41 -9.79 3.88
CA ARG A 486 14.87 -9.80 4.07
C ARG A 486 15.63 -9.59 2.76
N SER A 487 15.18 -10.22 1.68
CA SER A 487 15.81 -10.12 0.35
C SER A 487 15.68 -8.71 -0.22
N PHE A 488 14.48 -8.12 -0.20
CA PHE A 488 14.27 -6.76 -0.71
C PHE A 488 14.94 -5.68 0.15
N ASN A 489 14.99 -5.88 1.48
CA ASN A 489 15.76 -5.01 2.36
C ASN A 489 17.26 -5.03 2.00
N ARG A 490 17.82 -6.20 1.65
CA ARG A 490 19.21 -6.32 1.18
C ARG A 490 19.41 -5.68 -0.19
N LEU A 491 18.50 -5.91 -1.14
CA LEU A 491 18.53 -5.26 -2.46
C LEU A 491 18.53 -3.74 -2.35
N SER A 492 17.85 -3.20 -1.35
CA SER A 492 17.74 -1.75 -1.10
C SER A 492 18.97 -1.16 -0.37
N THR A 493 19.97 -1.97 -0.01
CA THR A 493 21.17 -1.45 0.65
C THR A 493 22.04 -0.66 -0.33
N ALA A 494 22.64 0.43 0.15
CA ALA A 494 23.57 1.21 -0.66
C ALA A 494 24.88 0.44 -0.88
N LEU A 495 25.49 0.61 -2.06
CA LEU A 495 26.81 0.06 -2.37
C LEU A 495 27.85 0.56 -1.34
N PRO A 496 28.62 -0.34 -0.70
CA PRO A 496 29.70 0.07 0.18
C PRO A 496 30.73 0.92 -0.57
N SER A 497 31.11 2.08 -0.02
CA SER A 497 32.09 2.97 -0.65
C SER A 497 33.41 2.98 0.09
N ARG A 498 34.51 3.18 -0.65
CA ARG A 498 35.86 3.37 -0.08
C ARG A 498 35.89 4.48 0.97
N ARG A 499 35.17 5.58 0.73
CA ARG A 499 35.07 6.72 1.65
C ARG A 499 34.37 6.32 2.95
N GLN A 500 33.24 5.62 2.86
CA GLN A 500 32.51 5.16 4.05
C GLN A 500 33.38 4.27 4.93
N MET A 501 34.13 3.35 4.33
CA MET A 501 35.08 2.50 5.07
C MET A 501 36.21 3.29 5.69
N ALA A 502 36.83 4.20 4.94
CA ALA A 502 37.89 5.07 5.46
C ALA A 502 37.42 5.84 6.69
N THR A 503 36.24 6.46 6.62
CA THR A 503 35.63 7.19 7.74
C THR A 503 35.37 6.26 8.94
N GLN A 504 34.81 5.06 8.72
CA GLN A 504 34.52 4.12 9.79
C GLN A 504 35.79 3.64 10.52
N GLU A 505 36.83 3.28 9.78
CA GLU A 505 38.10 2.82 10.37
C GLU A 505 38.86 3.95 11.06
N LEU A 506 38.82 5.18 10.52
CA LEU A 506 39.40 6.35 11.19
C LEU A 506 38.68 6.69 12.50
N LEU A 507 37.35 6.62 12.55
CA LEU A 507 36.59 6.83 13.79
C LEU A 507 36.88 5.74 14.84
N LYS A 508 37.11 4.50 14.42
CA LYS A 508 37.55 3.41 15.33
C LYS A 508 38.96 3.67 15.87
N ALA A 509 39.88 4.15 15.04
CA ALA A 509 41.23 4.48 15.44
C ALA A 509 41.30 5.76 16.33
N MET A 510 40.31 6.65 16.19
CA MET A 510 40.21 7.94 16.89
C MET A 510 38.87 8.11 17.64
N PRO A 511 38.59 7.31 18.68
CA PRO A 511 37.25 7.21 19.30
C PRO A 511 36.72 8.50 19.95
N GLN A 512 37.58 9.49 20.22
CA GLN A 512 37.20 10.79 20.79
C GLN A 512 36.83 11.84 19.73
N THR A 513 36.83 11.47 18.44
CA THR A 513 36.59 12.38 17.32
C THR A 513 35.18 12.20 16.79
N SER A 514 34.43 13.30 16.61
CA SER A 514 33.12 13.25 15.93
C SER A 514 33.28 13.17 14.41
N LEU A 515 32.24 12.74 13.69
CA LEU A 515 32.26 12.70 12.22
C LEU A 515 32.60 14.07 11.60
N SER A 516 31.98 15.15 12.10
CA SER A 516 32.23 16.51 11.61
C SER A 516 33.66 16.99 11.89
N GLN A 517 34.24 16.60 13.03
CA GLN A 517 35.64 16.89 13.33
C GLN A 517 36.57 16.13 12.38
N LEU A 518 36.30 14.84 12.15
CA LEU A 518 37.09 14.01 11.24
C LEU A 518 37.05 14.53 9.79
N GLU A 519 35.88 14.97 9.32
CA GLU A 519 35.73 15.56 7.98
C GLU A 519 36.53 16.87 7.81
N ALA A 520 36.73 17.61 8.90
CA ALA A 520 37.54 18.83 8.91
C ALA A 520 39.05 18.57 9.04
N MET A 521 39.46 17.36 9.49
CA MET A 521 40.87 17.03 9.72
C MET A 521 41.68 16.98 8.43
N LYS A 522 42.86 17.60 8.47
CA LYS A 522 43.81 17.65 7.36
C LYS A 522 45.19 17.21 7.80
N VAL A 523 45.92 16.60 6.87
CA VAL A 523 47.33 16.24 7.01
C VAL A 523 48.18 17.18 6.15
N HIS A 524 49.36 17.54 6.64
CA HIS A 524 50.34 18.39 5.97
C HIS A 524 51.67 17.66 5.78
N LEU A 525 52.35 17.95 4.67
CA LEU A 525 53.70 17.46 4.40
C LEU A 525 54.75 18.38 5.04
N PRO A 526 55.41 17.99 6.15
CA PRO A 526 56.30 18.88 6.90
C PRO A 526 57.66 19.09 6.22
N ASP A 527 58.17 18.07 5.51
CA ASP A 527 59.50 18.09 4.89
C ASP A 527 59.57 19.16 3.78
N SER A 528 60.58 20.04 3.83
CA SER A 528 60.79 21.08 2.83
C SER A 528 61.32 20.55 1.50
N ASP A 529 62.15 19.51 1.51
CA ASP A 529 62.74 18.93 0.31
C ASP A 529 61.73 18.12 -0.47
N GLU A 530 60.92 17.31 0.20
CA GLU A 530 59.80 16.64 -0.47
C GLU A 530 58.80 17.66 -1.05
N ARG A 531 58.52 18.75 -0.33
CA ARG A 531 57.64 19.81 -0.85
C ARG A 531 58.19 20.55 -2.06
N ARG A 532 59.52 20.64 -2.19
CA ARG A 532 60.18 21.20 -3.39
C ARG A 532 60.06 20.26 -4.59
N ASN A 533 60.05 18.95 -4.33
CA ASN A 533 60.04 17.90 -5.34
C ASN A 533 58.62 17.35 -5.65
N LEU A 534 57.58 17.84 -4.97
CA LEU A 534 56.18 17.49 -5.25
C LEU A 534 55.76 17.87 -6.69
N ARG A 535 54.99 16.99 -7.33
CA ARG A 535 54.33 17.29 -8.60
C ARG A 535 53.34 18.45 -8.41
N ARG A 536 53.15 19.29 -9.44
CA ARG A 536 52.21 20.43 -9.39
C ARG A 536 50.76 20.04 -9.07
N SER A 537 50.36 18.81 -9.41
CA SER A 537 49.04 18.26 -9.13
C SER A 537 48.86 17.74 -7.70
N GLU A 538 49.92 17.62 -6.91
CA GLU A 538 49.86 17.08 -5.55
C GLU A 538 49.80 18.19 -4.50
N PRO A 539 48.71 18.30 -3.73
CA PRO A 539 48.58 19.33 -2.72
C PRO A 539 49.45 19.02 -1.49
N ARG A 540 50.04 20.09 -0.91
CA ARG A 540 50.86 20.03 0.31
C ARG A 540 50.05 19.70 1.58
N THR A 541 48.75 19.91 1.52
CA THR A 541 47.80 19.62 2.60
C THR A 541 46.62 18.84 2.01
N ARG A 542 46.20 17.76 2.65
CA ARG A 542 45.11 16.89 2.21
C ARG A 542 44.11 16.63 3.32
N SER A 543 42.89 16.22 2.98
CA SER A 543 42.00 15.61 3.97
C SER A 543 42.65 14.33 4.52
N LEU A 544 42.55 14.11 5.83
CA LEU A 544 43.01 12.86 6.45
C LEU A 544 42.32 11.63 5.81
N ILE A 545 41.02 11.75 5.54
CA ILE A 545 40.21 10.71 4.90
C ILE A 545 40.75 10.40 3.50
N GLU A 546 40.99 11.42 2.68
CA GLU A 546 41.49 11.22 1.30
C GLU A 546 42.91 10.66 1.26
N ALA A 547 43.78 11.08 2.18
CA ALA A 547 45.13 10.55 2.31
C ALA A 547 45.09 9.04 2.65
N TYR A 548 44.17 8.62 3.51
CA TYR A 548 43.97 7.21 3.82
C TYR A 548 43.36 6.44 2.64
N MET A 549 42.31 6.98 2.00
CA MET A 549 41.66 6.37 0.83
C MET A 549 42.61 6.10 -0.34
N SER A 550 43.57 7.00 -0.58
CA SER A 550 44.55 6.90 -1.66
C SER A 550 45.76 6.01 -1.32
N GLY A 551 45.83 5.49 -0.09
CA GLY A 551 47.01 4.76 0.41
C GLY A 551 48.24 5.64 0.65
N ASP A 552 48.12 6.96 0.47
CA ASP A 552 49.22 7.92 0.62
C ASP A 552 49.54 8.22 2.08
N LEU A 553 48.65 7.89 3.03
CA LEU A 553 48.84 8.06 4.47
C LEU A 553 49.87 7.05 5.01
N THR A 554 51.14 7.32 4.76
CA THR A 554 52.27 6.49 5.18
C THR A 554 52.94 7.05 6.44
N LYS A 555 53.60 6.17 7.19
CA LYS A 555 54.38 6.55 8.37
C LYS A 555 55.44 7.59 8.03
N ASP A 556 55.76 8.45 8.99
CA ASP A 556 56.83 9.46 8.99
C ASP A 556 56.73 10.57 7.94
N ARG A 557 55.76 10.48 7.02
CA ARG A 557 55.54 11.42 5.92
C ARG A 557 54.60 12.57 6.30
N TRP A 558 53.58 12.33 7.12
CA TRP A 558 52.50 13.30 7.36
C TRP A 558 52.45 13.76 8.82
N VAL A 559 51.89 14.95 9.04
CA VAL A 559 51.48 15.47 10.36
C VAL A 559 50.08 16.08 10.28
N LEU A 560 49.29 16.00 11.35
CA LEU A 560 48.01 16.70 11.42
C LEU A 560 48.22 18.20 11.45
N THR A 561 47.39 18.96 10.72
CA THR A 561 47.50 20.43 10.67
C THR A 561 47.29 21.10 12.02
N THR A 562 46.56 20.46 12.94
CA THR A 562 46.34 20.93 14.31
C THR A 562 47.56 20.80 15.20
N ASP A 563 48.47 19.87 14.88
CA ASP A 563 49.69 19.61 15.65
C ASP A 563 50.90 20.38 15.13
N MET A 564 50.72 21.14 14.05
CA MET A 564 51.72 22.08 13.55
C MET A 564 51.84 23.26 14.52
N SER A 565 53.05 23.56 15.01
CA SER A 565 53.26 24.79 15.77
C SER A 565 52.94 26.00 14.90
N ASN A 566 52.24 26.99 15.45
CA ASN A 566 52.06 28.29 14.79
C ASN A 566 53.45 28.81 14.43
N ALA A 567 53.80 28.83 13.15
CA ALA A 567 54.98 29.53 12.68
C ALA A 567 54.76 31.01 13.01
N GLY A 568 55.29 31.45 14.16
CA GLY A 568 55.36 32.86 14.52
C GLY A 568 55.96 33.66 13.38
N LYS A 569 55.57 34.94 13.30
CA LYS A 569 56.03 35.92 12.30
C LYS A 569 57.47 35.64 11.84
N ARG A 570 57.64 35.48 10.52
CA ARG A 570 58.93 35.27 9.88
C ARG A 570 59.95 36.32 10.37
N SER A 571 60.97 35.91 11.12
CA SER A 571 62.19 36.71 11.27
C SER A 571 62.96 36.64 9.95
N ASN A 572 63.30 37.80 9.41
CA ASN A 572 63.97 37.96 8.12
C ASN A 572 65.50 37.82 8.25
N THR A 573 65.98 36.80 8.98
CA THR A 573 67.41 36.60 9.25
C THR A 573 67.97 35.36 8.54
N PRO A 574 69.14 35.43 7.87
CA PRO A 574 69.70 34.33 7.08
C PRO A 574 70.26 33.14 7.89
N TYR A 575 70.38 33.28 9.21
CA TYR A 575 70.91 32.24 10.09
C TYR A 575 69.79 31.65 10.96
N ARG A 576 69.56 30.35 10.85
CA ARG A 576 68.57 29.61 11.62
C ARG A 576 69.25 28.43 12.33
N HIS A 577 69.15 28.41 13.66
CA HIS A 577 69.37 27.19 14.44
C HIS A 577 68.21 26.22 14.19
N ILE A 578 68.53 24.96 13.88
CA ILE A 578 67.61 23.96 13.35
C ILE A 578 66.81 23.23 14.45
N ASP A 579 67.14 23.40 15.73
CA ASP A 579 66.79 22.41 16.77
C ASP A 579 65.34 22.42 17.32
N GLU A 580 64.64 23.54 17.43
CA GLU A 580 63.32 23.53 18.14
C GLU A 580 62.12 23.14 17.25
N SER A 581 62.26 23.28 15.93
CA SER A 581 61.18 22.96 14.98
C SER A 581 61.18 21.50 14.51
N SER A 582 62.31 20.80 14.62
CA SER A 582 62.45 19.39 14.26
C SER A 582 61.82 18.48 15.34
N THR A 583 62.05 18.74 16.62
CA THR A 583 61.58 17.93 17.76
C THR A 583 60.05 17.93 17.90
N ASN A 584 59.41 19.09 17.74
CA ASN A 584 57.94 19.22 17.77
C ASN A 584 57.26 18.50 16.59
N SER A 585 57.91 18.52 15.42
CA SER A 585 57.42 17.78 14.25
C SER A 585 57.58 16.27 14.40
N ALA A 586 58.61 15.79 15.10
CA ALA A 586 58.83 14.37 15.37
C ALA A 586 57.76 13.79 16.31
N ALA A 587 57.44 14.49 17.41
CA ALA A 587 56.38 14.08 18.32
C ALA A 587 54.99 14.09 17.66
N ALA A 588 54.70 15.09 16.81
CA ALA A 588 53.47 15.15 16.03
C ALA A 588 53.37 14.01 14.99
N ARG A 589 54.47 13.65 14.33
CA ARG A 589 54.53 12.48 13.43
C ARG A 589 54.26 11.20 14.19
N GLN A 590 54.85 11.04 15.38
CA GLN A 590 54.67 9.84 16.19
C GLN A 590 53.20 9.63 16.60
N LYS A 591 52.49 10.68 17.00
CA LYS A 591 51.04 10.62 17.28
C LYS A 591 50.23 10.13 16.07
N LEU A 592 50.52 10.61 14.87
CA LEU A 592 49.83 10.17 13.66
C LEU A 592 50.25 8.74 13.27
N ASN A 593 51.52 8.36 13.45
CA ASN A 593 52.01 7.01 13.19
C ASN A 593 51.29 5.96 14.05
N GLU A 594 51.04 6.26 15.33
CA GLU A 594 50.27 5.36 16.22
C GLU A 594 48.83 5.15 15.72
N ILE A 595 48.22 6.15 15.10
CA ILE A 595 46.91 6.03 14.45
C ILE A 595 47.03 5.16 13.19
N ILE A 596 48.03 5.43 12.34
CA ILE A 596 48.29 4.68 11.10
C ILE A 596 48.51 3.19 11.38
N GLU A 597 49.19 2.83 12.47
CA GLU A 597 49.43 1.44 12.86
C GLU A 597 48.16 0.64 13.18
N ARG A 598 47.08 1.33 13.57
CA ARG A 598 45.79 0.72 13.86
C ARG A 598 44.88 0.64 12.64
N LEU A 599 45.25 1.27 11.53
CA LEU A 599 44.43 1.34 10.32
C LEU A 599 44.71 0.13 9.40
N PRO A 600 43.67 -0.62 9.01
CA PRO A 600 43.81 -1.71 8.04
C PRO A 600 44.02 -1.19 6.60
N ALA A 601 44.43 -2.08 5.69
CA ALA A 601 44.42 -1.75 4.27
C ALA A 601 42.97 -1.67 3.75
N LEU A 602 42.63 -0.57 3.05
CA LEU A 602 41.25 -0.32 2.61
C LEU A 602 40.82 -1.18 1.41
N ASP A 603 41.71 -1.46 0.47
CA ASP A 603 41.38 -2.23 -0.73
C ASP A 603 40.83 -3.64 -0.43
N PRO A 604 41.47 -4.49 0.40
CA PRO A 604 40.93 -5.83 0.69
C PRO A 604 39.63 -5.77 1.52
N LEU A 605 39.46 -4.73 2.35
CA LEU A 605 38.20 -4.52 3.08
C LEU A 605 37.06 -4.15 2.13
N LEU A 606 37.33 -3.24 1.19
CA LEU A 606 36.36 -2.81 0.20
C LEU A 606 35.98 -3.96 -0.72
N GLU A 607 36.95 -4.71 -1.23
CA GLU A 607 36.73 -5.89 -2.06
C GLU A 607 35.86 -6.93 -1.33
N SER A 608 36.16 -7.21 -0.06
CA SER A 608 35.37 -8.14 0.75
C SER A 608 33.92 -7.67 0.95
N ALA A 609 33.71 -6.37 1.19
CA ALA A 609 32.36 -5.85 1.39
C ALA A 609 31.58 -5.72 0.08
N VAL A 610 32.22 -5.34 -1.01
CA VAL A 610 31.61 -5.32 -2.35
C VAL A 610 31.23 -6.73 -2.78
N THR A 611 32.11 -7.71 -2.58
CA THR A 611 31.81 -9.12 -2.86
C THR A 611 30.62 -9.62 -2.04
N ARG A 612 30.58 -9.30 -0.75
CA ARG A 612 29.43 -9.62 0.11
C ARG A 612 28.16 -8.96 -0.39
N HIS A 613 28.22 -7.66 -0.71
CA HIS A 613 27.09 -6.91 -1.23
C HIS A 613 26.61 -7.47 -2.57
N HIS A 614 27.51 -7.80 -3.49
CA HIS A 614 27.20 -8.42 -4.79
C HIS A 614 26.48 -9.77 -4.61
N ASN A 615 26.98 -10.62 -3.72
CA ASN A 615 26.34 -11.90 -3.40
C ASN A 615 24.96 -11.71 -2.73
N ASP A 616 24.82 -10.74 -1.83
CA ASP A 616 23.53 -10.40 -1.23
C ASP A 616 22.53 -9.89 -2.28
N GLN A 617 22.99 -9.09 -3.26
CA GLN A 617 22.19 -8.62 -4.38
C GLN A 617 21.74 -9.77 -5.28
N LYS A 618 22.65 -10.69 -5.64
CA LYS A 618 22.32 -11.93 -6.37
C LYS A 618 21.25 -12.75 -5.65
N MET A 619 21.41 -12.99 -4.35
CA MET A 619 20.43 -13.76 -3.58
C MET A 619 19.06 -13.07 -3.51
N GLY A 620 19.06 -11.73 -3.39
CA GLY A 620 17.83 -10.97 -3.47
C GLY A 620 17.14 -11.12 -4.84
N PHE A 621 17.93 -11.15 -5.90
CA PHE A 621 17.46 -11.35 -7.26
C PHE A 621 16.88 -12.75 -7.50
N VAL A 622 17.50 -13.80 -6.93
CA VAL A 622 16.95 -15.16 -6.92
C VAL A 622 15.55 -15.17 -6.31
N THR A 623 15.37 -14.53 -5.14
CA THR A 623 14.05 -14.40 -4.50
C THR A 623 13.04 -13.69 -5.42
N LYS A 624 13.45 -12.59 -6.09
CA LYS A 624 12.60 -11.88 -7.06
C LYS A 624 12.13 -12.81 -8.18
N LEU A 625 13.05 -13.54 -8.82
CA LEU A 625 12.73 -14.48 -9.90
C LEU A 625 11.78 -15.59 -9.44
N LYS A 626 12.01 -16.20 -8.27
CA LYS A 626 11.13 -17.23 -7.71
C LYS A 626 9.70 -16.71 -7.52
N LEU A 627 9.54 -15.47 -7.06
CA LEU A 627 8.23 -14.85 -6.92
C LEU A 627 7.57 -14.54 -8.27
N MET A 628 8.35 -14.10 -9.27
CA MET A 628 7.84 -13.88 -10.64
C MET A 628 7.31 -15.18 -11.26
N PHE A 629 8.05 -16.29 -11.13
CA PHE A 629 7.59 -17.60 -11.60
C PHE A 629 6.36 -18.10 -10.84
N ALA A 630 6.32 -17.93 -9.52
CA ALA A 630 5.16 -18.30 -8.71
C ALA A 630 3.91 -17.47 -9.05
N GLY A 631 4.07 -16.24 -9.55
CA GLY A 631 3.00 -15.37 -10.00
C GLY A 631 2.46 -15.65 -11.42
N LEU A 632 2.99 -16.65 -12.13
CA LEU A 632 2.50 -17.05 -13.45
C LEU A 632 1.18 -17.82 -13.38
N PRO A 633 0.36 -17.78 -14.45
CA PRO A 633 -0.81 -18.65 -14.58
C PRO A 633 -0.47 -20.13 -14.33
N LEU A 634 -1.41 -20.89 -13.76
CA LEU A 634 -1.19 -22.31 -13.41
C LEU A 634 -0.62 -23.13 -14.59
N VAL A 635 -1.17 -22.95 -15.79
CA VAL A 635 -0.74 -23.67 -16.99
C VAL A 635 0.74 -23.42 -17.31
N ASP A 636 1.22 -22.19 -17.10
CA ASP A 636 2.61 -21.82 -17.36
C ASP A 636 3.54 -22.35 -16.26
N ARG A 637 3.09 -22.35 -14.99
CA ARG A 637 3.82 -22.98 -13.89
C ARG A 637 4.00 -24.47 -14.14
N GLN A 638 2.93 -25.19 -14.50
CA GLN A 638 2.99 -26.60 -14.88
C GLN A 638 3.96 -26.83 -16.05
N ARG A 639 3.89 -25.97 -17.08
CA ARG A 639 4.76 -26.06 -18.26
C ARG A 639 6.25 -25.96 -17.89
N ILE A 640 6.63 -25.02 -17.04
CA ILE A 640 8.03 -24.82 -16.62
C ILE A 640 8.50 -25.97 -15.70
N GLU A 641 7.62 -26.47 -14.84
CA GLU A 641 7.94 -27.53 -13.89
C GLU A 641 8.13 -28.89 -14.59
N LEU A 642 7.31 -29.21 -15.59
CA LEU A 642 7.31 -30.52 -16.24
C LEU A 642 8.05 -30.52 -17.60
N GLY A 643 8.12 -29.38 -18.28
CA GLY A 643 8.71 -29.26 -19.62
C GLY A 643 10.23 -29.20 -19.63
N SER A 644 10.84 -29.41 -20.80
CA SER A 644 12.27 -29.19 -20.99
C SER A 644 12.57 -27.69 -21.09
N VAL A 645 13.56 -27.19 -20.36
CA VAL A 645 13.88 -25.76 -20.25
C VAL A 645 15.29 -25.48 -20.77
N GLU A 646 15.41 -24.48 -21.63
CA GLU A 646 16.67 -23.92 -22.14
C GLU A 646 16.70 -22.41 -21.93
N LEU A 647 17.86 -21.86 -21.59
CA LEU A 647 18.06 -20.44 -21.30
C LEU A 647 18.99 -19.81 -22.34
N PHE A 648 18.70 -18.58 -22.75
CA PHE A 648 19.47 -17.85 -23.75
C PHE A 648 19.68 -16.39 -23.35
N THR A 649 20.91 -15.91 -23.45
CA THR A 649 21.20 -14.46 -23.45
C THR A 649 21.10 -13.90 -24.86
N LEU A 650 20.79 -12.60 -24.94
CA LEU A 650 20.73 -11.87 -26.18
C LEU A 650 21.99 -10.99 -26.29
N ARG A 651 22.60 -10.95 -27.46
CA ARG A 651 23.70 -10.02 -27.77
C ARG A 651 23.66 -9.52 -29.21
N LYS A 652 24.34 -8.41 -29.48
CA LYS A 652 24.65 -7.98 -30.86
C LYS A 652 25.89 -8.69 -31.40
N ALA A 653 26.12 -8.60 -32.71
CA ALA A 653 27.38 -9.06 -33.29
C ALA A 653 28.55 -8.17 -32.82
N THR A 654 29.71 -8.79 -32.55
CA THR A 654 30.93 -8.05 -32.18
C THR A 654 31.65 -7.44 -33.38
N GLY A 655 31.27 -7.84 -34.61
CA GLY A 655 31.97 -7.50 -35.85
C GLY A 655 33.35 -8.18 -36.00
N LYS A 656 33.79 -8.94 -35.00
CA LYS A 656 35.05 -9.70 -35.01
C LYS A 656 34.84 -11.07 -35.66
N GLN A 657 35.90 -11.57 -36.30
CA GLN A 657 35.92 -12.96 -36.75
C GLN A 657 35.85 -13.86 -35.50
N GLN A 658 35.09 -14.95 -35.59
CA GLN A 658 34.77 -15.82 -34.45
C GLN A 658 36.02 -16.38 -33.75
N VAL A 659 37.12 -16.59 -34.47
CA VAL A 659 38.40 -17.07 -33.90
C VAL A 659 39.08 -16.02 -33.02
N TRP A 660 38.81 -14.73 -33.25
CA TRP A 660 39.38 -13.60 -32.50
C TRP A 660 38.36 -12.94 -31.55
N GLU A 661 37.15 -13.49 -31.44
CA GLU A 661 36.11 -13.03 -30.52
C GLU A 661 36.42 -13.57 -29.11
N SER A 662 36.80 -12.70 -28.17
CA SER A 662 37.03 -13.08 -26.77
C SER A 662 35.73 -13.13 -25.95
N ASP A 663 35.79 -13.73 -24.77
CA ASP A 663 34.67 -13.70 -23.81
C ASP A 663 34.30 -12.27 -23.39
N GLN A 664 35.31 -11.41 -23.26
CA GLN A 664 35.12 -10.00 -22.94
C GLN A 664 34.42 -9.25 -24.09
N ASP A 665 34.78 -9.54 -25.34
CA ASP A 665 34.11 -8.96 -26.50
C ASP A 665 32.63 -9.34 -26.55
N ARG A 666 32.31 -10.61 -26.27
CA ARG A 666 30.92 -11.08 -26.19
C ARG A 666 30.18 -10.42 -25.03
N ALA A 667 30.81 -10.37 -23.86
CA ALA A 667 30.24 -9.77 -22.67
C ALA A 667 29.89 -8.29 -22.86
N ALA A 668 30.71 -7.54 -23.61
CA ALA A 668 30.51 -6.12 -23.88
C ALA A 668 29.29 -5.80 -24.75
N VAL A 669 28.84 -6.74 -25.58
CA VAL A 669 27.66 -6.59 -26.45
C VAL A 669 26.46 -7.44 -26.00
N THR A 670 26.59 -8.11 -24.85
CA THR A 670 25.53 -8.92 -24.26
C THR A 670 24.58 -8.04 -23.44
N ALA A 671 23.30 -8.22 -23.70
CA ALA A 671 22.23 -7.54 -23.01
C ALA A 671 21.91 -8.27 -21.69
N ARG A 672 22.21 -7.63 -20.54
CA ARG A 672 22.22 -8.27 -19.22
C ARG A 672 20.99 -8.00 -18.36
N GLN A 673 19.94 -7.38 -18.91
CA GLN A 673 18.71 -7.02 -18.18
C GLN A 673 17.54 -7.97 -18.45
N GLY A 674 17.81 -9.12 -19.06
CA GLY A 674 16.80 -10.13 -19.29
C GLY A 674 17.40 -11.43 -19.81
N ILE A 675 16.61 -12.50 -19.75
CA ILE A 675 16.95 -13.79 -20.35
C ILE A 675 15.75 -14.31 -21.15
N LEU A 676 16.03 -14.99 -22.26
CA LEU A 676 15.01 -15.68 -23.03
C LEU A 676 14.99 -17.15 -22.60
N MET A 677 13.85 -17.62 -22.11
CA MET A 677 13.65 -18.99 -21.67
C MET A 677 12.77 -19.73 -22.66
N ARG A 678 13.28 -20.81 -23.24
CA ARG A 678 12.54 -21.71 -24.12
C ARG A 678 12.06 -22.91 -23.31
N VAL A 679 10.78 -23.23 -23.42
CA VAL A 679 10.17 -24.38 -22.74
C VAL A 679 9.44 -25.27 -23.72
N VAL A 680 9.75 -26.56 -23.72
CA VAL A 680 9.06 -27.58 -24.54
C VAL A 680 8.28 -28.51 -23.64
N HIS A 681 6.97 -28.56 -23.81
CA HIS A 681 6.06 -29.41 -23.03
C HIS A 681 4.90 -29.87 -23.91
N ASP A 682 4.58 -31.17 -23.90
CA ASP A 682 3.57 -31.79 -24.77
C ASP A 682 3.72 -31.41 -26.26
N ASN A 683 4.94 -31.49 -26.79
CA ASN A 683 5.27 -31.08 -28.17
C ASN A 683 4.94 -29.61 -28.52
N THR A 684 4.61 -28.78 -27.53
CA THR A 684 4.38 -27.35 -27.70
C THR A 684 5.60 -26.58 -27.22
N VAL A 685 6.10 -25.67 -28.06
CA VAL A 685 7.19 -24.76 -27.71
C VAL A 685 6.58 -23.46 -27.20
N THR A 686 7.09 -22.94 -26.09
CA THR A 686 6.72 -21.63 -25.56
C THR A 686 7.99 -20.90 -25.15
N TYR A 687 8.07 -19.63 -25.52
CA TYR A 687 9.15 -18.75 -25.11
C TYR A 687 8.67 -17.80 -24.01
N TYR A 688 9.53 -17.53 -23.04
CA TYR A 688 9.30 -16.58 -21.97
C TYR A 688 10.44 -15.56 -21.96
N GLU A 689 10.14 -14.29 -22.18
CA GLU A 689 11.08 -13.20 -21.92
C GLU A 689 11.03 -12.89 -20.42
N VAL A 690 12.07 -13.27 -19.69
CA VAL A 690 12.19 -12.98 -18.26
C VAL A 690 13.02 -11.71 -18.12
N LEU A 691 12.33 -10.57 -18.09
CA LEU A 691 12.95 -9.25 -17.98
C LEU A 691 13.12 -8.85 -16.53
N TYR A 692 14.29 -8.29 -16.20
CA TYR A 692 14.66 -8.04 -14.82
C TYR A 692 13.91 -6.87 -14.20
N SER A 693 13.30 -6.00 -15.00
CA SER A 693 12.51 -4.87 -14.51
C SER A 693 11.28 -5.31 -13.73
N ALA A 694 10.46 -6.24 -14.25
CA ALA A 694 9.38 -6.87 -13.48
C ALA A 694 8.61 -7.97 -14.22
N ASN A 695 8.69 -8.04 -15.55
CA ASN A 695 7.70 -8.76 -16.35
C ASN A 695 8.27 -10.07 -16.92
N ILE A 696 7.42 -11.09 -16.93
CA ILE A 696 7.61 -12.27 -17.77
C ILE A 696 6.62 -12.15 -18.93
N VAL A 697 7.14 -11.99 -20.14
CA VAL A 697 6.31 -11.94 -21.36
C VAL A 697 6.29 -13.32 -21.99
N LYS A 698 5.09 -13.83 -22.28
CA LYS A 698 4.88 -15.15 -22.87
C LYS A 698 4.70 -15.02 -24.38
N HIS A 699 5.38 -15.91 -25.12
CA HIS A 699 5.24 -16.08 -26.56
C HIS A 699 4.88 -17.53 -26.87
N ASP A 700 3.62 -17.75 -27.26
CA ASP A 700 3.07 -19.08 -27.57
C ASP A 700 2.42 -19.17 -28.97
N SER A 701 2.44 -18.07 -29.75
CA SER A 701 1.97 -18.13 -31.13
C SER A 701 2.95 -18.93 -31.99
N LEU A 702 2.41 -19.75 -32.91
CA LEU A 702 3.22 -20.62 -33.77
C LEU A 702 4.18 -19.82 -34.66
N GLU A 703 3.77 -18.65 -35.13
CA GLU A 703 4.59 -17.76 -35.96
C GLU A 703 5.82 -17.23 -35.21
N VAL A 704 5.61 -16.69 -34.00
CA VAL A 704 6.70 -16.14 -33.18
C VAL A 704 7.62 -17.26 -32.70
N THR A 705 7.06 -18.35 -32.18
CA THR A 705 7.85 -19.48 -31.68
C THR A 705 8.70 -20.12 -32.78
N ASN A 706 8.19 -20.28 -34.00
CA ASN A 706 8.97 -20.79 -35.14
C ASN A 706 10.08 -19.82 -35.56
N ALA A 707 9.84 -18.51 -35.53
CA ALA A 707 10.87 -17.52 -35.82
C ALA A 707 12.01 -17.58 -34.80
N LEU A 708 11.67 -17.65 -33.51
CA LEU A 708 12.65 -17.77 -32.42
C LEU A 708 13.39 -19.12 -32.43
N ASP A 709 12.73 -20.23 -32.76
CA ASP A 709 13.34 -21.56 -32.85
C ASP A 709 14.42 -21.61 -33.94
N LYS A 710 14.24 -20.91 -35.06
CA LYS A 710 15.26 -20.80 -36.11
C LYS A 710 16.55 -20.16 -35.58
N VAL A 711 16.41 -19.12 -34.76
CA VAL A 711 17.56 -18.40 -34.17
C VAL A 711 18.18 -19.22 -33.04
N ALA A 712 17.37 -19.81 -32.16
CA ALA A 712 17.85 -20.67 -31.06
C ALA A 712 18.55 -21.95 -31.56
N SER A 713 18.11 -22.48 -32.70
CA SER A 713 18.69 -23.64 -33.37
C SER A 713 19.86 -23.30 -34.29
N ASP A 714 20.19 -22.02 -34.48
CA ASP A 714 21.37 -21.58 -35.22
C ASP A 714 22.64 -21.94 -34.43
N ARG A 715 23.02 -23.21 -34.56
CA ARG A 715 24.24 -23.80 -34.03
C ARG A 715 25.39 -23.58 -34.99
N SER A 716 25.57 -22.37 -35.51
CA SER A 716 26.78 -22.02 -36.28
C SER A 716 28.03 -22.09 -35.38
N TYR A 717 28.43 -23.33 -35.07
CA TYR A 717 29.63 -23.73 -34.34
C TYR A 717 30.22 -25.01 -34.96
N LEU A 718 31.38 -24.82 -35.59
CA LEU A 718 32.50 -25.74 -35.86
C LEU A 718 32.33 -27.05 -36.64
N ALA A 719 31.16 -27.64 -36.82
CA ALA A 719 31.11 -28.99 -37.43
C ALA A 719 31.42 -29.03 -38.94
N LYS A 720 31.07 -27.98 -39.69
CA LYS A 720 31.14 -28.01 -41.17
C LYS A 720 32.33 -27.27 -41.80
N TYR A 721 33.01 -26.37 -41.07
CA TYR A 721 33.99 -25.45 -41.65
C TYR A 721 35.21 -25.19 -40.77
N LYS A 722 35.80 -26.22 -40.14
CA LYS A 722 37.06 -26.10 -39.37
C LYS A 722 38.22 -25.44 -40.16
N LEU A 723 38.16 -25.47 -41.49
CA LEU A 723 39.19 -24.91 -42.39
C LEU A 723 38.95 -23.43 -42.80
N LEU A 724 37.82 -22.82 -42.43
CA LEU A 724 37.45 -21.42 -42.76
C LEU A 724 37.01 -20.60 -41.54
N ALA A 725 37.26 -21.10 -40.33
CA ALA A 725 36.85 -20.45 -39.08
C ALA A 725 37.47 -19.05 -38.93
N ASP A 726 38.66 -18.82 -39.51
CA ASP A 726 39.37 -17.54 -39.57
C ASP A 726 38.61 -16.47 -40.36
N LYS A 727 37.61 -16.83 -41.19
CA LYS A 727 36.86 -15.88 -42.04
C LYS A 727 35.39 -15.71 -41.64
N TYR A 728 34.90 -16.46 -40.64
CA TYR A 728 33.49 -16.43 -40.27
C TYR A 728 33.24 -15.36 -39.19
N ILE A 729 32.35 -14.41 -39.48
CA ILE A 729 31.77 -13.49 -38.49
C ILE A 729 30.35 -13.97 -38.22
N ARG A 730 30.05 -14.29 -36.96
CA ARG A 730 28.68 -14.66 -36.57
C ARG A 730 27.78 -13.43 -36.70
N ARG A 731 26.80 -13.49 -37.60
CA ARG A 731 25.80 -12.44 -37.79
C ARG A 731 24.59 -12.71 -36.90
N GLY A 732 23.93 -11.65 -36.44
CA GLY A 732 22.64 -11.78 -35.78
C GLY A 732 21.48 -11.91 -36.76
N HIS A 733 20.32 -12.20 -36.20
CA HIS A 733 19.05 -12.35 -36.90
C HIS A 733 18.10 -11.21 -36.54
N ASP A 734 17.13 -10.94 -37.42
CA ASP A 734 16.01 -10.09 -37.09
C ASP A 734 15.00 -10.89 -36.26
N VAL A 735 14.69 -10.41 -35.06
CA VAL A 735 13.80 -11.09 -34.11
C VAL A 735 12.71 -10.15 -33.62
N GLY A 736 11.51 -10.67 -33.41
CA GLY A 736 10.38 -9.95 -32.80
C GLY A 736 10.54 -9.77 -31.28
N LEU A 737 11.73 -9.36 -30.83
CA LEU A 737 12.06 -9.08 -29.43
C LEU A 737 12.63 -7.65 -29.32
N ASP A 738 12.35 -6.97 -28.22
CA ASP A 738 12.88 -5.62 -27.94
C ASP A 738 14.26 -5.71 -27.26
N PHE A 739 15.33 -5.73 -28.05
CA PHE A 739 16.70 -5.83 -27.54
C PHE A 739 17.06 -4.68 -26.60
N ASP A 740 16.50 -3.48 -26.81
CA ASP A 740 16.77 -2.33 -25.95
C ASP A 740 16.25 -2.58 -24.53
N ALA A 741 15.16 -3.32 -24.37
CA ALA A 741 14.65 -3.74 -23.06
C ALA A 741 15.65 -4.66 -22.35
N TYR A 742 16.22 -5.63 -23.07
CA TYR A 742 17.28 -6.51 -22.55
C TYR A 742 18.58 -5.77 -22.24
N ALA A 743 18.88 -4.68 -22.96
CA ALA A 743 20.13 -3.94 -22.79
C ALA A 743 20.03 -2.92 -21.66
N SER A 744 18.93 -2.17 -21.61
CA SER A 744 18.73 -1.03 -20.70
C SER A 744 17.94 -1.36 -19.44
N GLY A 745 17.13 -2.42 -19.45
CA GLY A 745 16.18 -2.75 -18.39
C GLY A 745 14.84 -2.01 -18.51
N ALA A 746 14.62 -1.24 -19.57
CA ALA A 746 13.33 -0.62 -19.82
C ALA A 746 12.22 -1.67 -20.02
N PRO A 747 10.93 -1.34 -19.75
CA PRO A 747 9.82 -2.20 -20.13
C PRO A 747 9.85 -2.50 -21.63
N ALA A 748 9.62 -3.76 -22.01
CA ALA A 748 9.55 -4.15 -23.42
C ALA A 748 8.38 -3.45 -24.12
N ARG A 749 8.66 -2.93 -25.31
CA ARG A 749 7.65 -2.31 -26.18
C ARG A 749 6.99 -3.38 -27.05
N GLU A 750 5.66 -3.38 -27.06
CA GLU A 750 4.91 -4.31 -27.90
C GLU A 750 5.14 -4.07 -29.39
N GLY A 751 5.20 -5.15 -30.18
CA GLY A 751 5.33 -5.10 -31.64
C GLY A 751 6.70 -4.67 -32.16
N VAL A 752 7.69 -4.43 -31.30
CA VAL A 752 9.05 -4.05 -31.70
C VAL A 752 9.84 -5.28 -32.14
N SER A 753 10.57 -5.14 -33.25
CA SER A 753 11.55 -6.12 -33.73
C SER A 753 12.94 -5.51 -33.69
N SER A 754 13.93 -6.33 -33.31
CA SER A 754 15.34 -5.94 -33.25
C SER A 754 16.16 -6.70 -34.29
N SER A 755 16.99 -5.96 -35.01
CA SER A 755 17.92 -6.53 -35.98
C SER A 755 19.24 -6.94 -35.34
N ASP A 756 19.98 -7.84 -36.00
CA ASP A 756 21.32 -8.28 -35.57
C ASP A 756 21.36 -8.85 -34.13
N VAL A 757 20.39 -9.69 -33.77
CA VAL A 757 20.34 -10.36 -32.45
C VAL A 757 20.85 -11.79 -32.53
N ILE A 758 21.73 -12.15 -31.62
CA ILE A 758 22.30 -13.49 -31.46
C ILE A 758 21.80 -14.08 -30.13
N PHE A 759 21.34 -15.33 -30.17
CA PHE A 759 21.04 -16.12 -28.97
C PHE A 759 22.26 -16.95 -28.57
N ASP A 760 22.75 -16.72 -27.36
CA ASP A 760 23.78 -17.55 -26.74
C ASP A 760 23.15 -18.41 -25.66
N LYS A 761 23.28 -19.73 -25.81
CA LYS A 761 22.75 -20.67 -24.82
C LYS A 761 23.53 -20.56 -23.53
N VAL A 762 22.79 -20.47 -22.42
CA VAL A 762 23.32 -20.30 -21.08
C VAL A 762 22.98 -21.51 -20.23
N GLY A 763 24.00 -22.06 -19.57
CA GLY A 763 23.83 -23.18 -18.66
C GLY A 763 23.46 -24.51 -19.31
N VAL A 764 22.94 -25.42 -18.49
CA VAL A 764 22.53 -26.78 -18.91
C VAL A 764 21.06 -26.83 -19.31
N THR A 765 20.74 -27.62 -20.34
CA THR A 765 19.35 -27.96 -20.67
C THR A 765 18.77 -28.80 -19.54
N ARG A 766 17.63 -28.38 -19.01
CA ARG A 766 16.88 -29.17 -18.04
C ARG A 766 15.89 -30.04 -18.81
N GLY A 767 15.98 -31.37 -18.65
CA GLY A 767 15.08 -32.32 -19.28
C GLY A 767 13.65 -32.22 -18.74
N PRO A 768 12.66 -32.84 -19.43
CA PRO A 768 11.30 -32.95 -18.95
C PRO A 768 11.26 -33.80 -17.66
N ARG A 769 10.25 -33.54 -16.81
CA ARG A 769 9.99 -34.33 -15.60
C ARG A 769 8.62 -35.01 -15.72
N PRO A 770 8.47 -36.26 -15.23
CA PRO A 770 7.16 -36.90 -15.18
C PRO A 770 6.25 -36.18 -14.18
N LEU A 771 4.94 -36.34 -14.37
CA LEU A 771 3.98 -35.94 -13.33
C LEU A 771 4.24 -36.76 -12.05
N PRO A 772 4.02 -36.17 -10.86
CA PRO A 772 4.03 -36.93 -9.62
C PRO A 772 3.00 -38.08 -9.62
N GLU A 773 3.31 -39.18 -8.95
CA GLU A 773 2.41 -40.33 -8.82
C GLU A 773 1.07 -39.93 -8.19
N ASN A 774 -0.02 -40.51 -8.67
CA ASN A 774 -1.40 -40.29 -8.17
C ASN A 774 -1.97 -38.87 -8.37
N VAL A 775 -1.39 -38.07 -9.28
CA VAL A 775 -1.91 -36.74 -9.62
C VAL A 775 -2.20 -36.68 -11.11
N THR A 776 -3.31 -36.05 -11.49
CA THR A 776 -3.64 -35.76 -12.89
C THR A 776 -3.13 -34.38 -13.26
N ARG A 777 -3.02 -34.07 -14.56
CA ARG A 777 -2.64 -32.73 -14.99
C ARG A 777 -3.59 -31.64 -14.49
N GLU A 778 -4.89 -31.93 -14.43
CA GLU A 778 -5.91 -30.99 -13.99
C GLU A 778 -5.80 -30.70 -12.49
N THR A 779 -5.39 -31.69 -11.70
CA THR A 779 -5.27 -31.59 -10.25
C THR A 779 -3.86 -31.21 -9.78
N PHE A 780 -2.87 -31.16 -10.68
CA PHE A 780 -1.49 -30.86 -10.34
C PHE A 780 -1.25 -29.35 -10.18
N VAL A 781 -1.11 -28.88 -8.94
CA VAL A 781 -0.70 -27.51 -8.65
C VAL A 781 0.72 -27.53 -8.08
N PRO A 782 1.74 -27.04 -8.80
CA PRO A 782 3.10 -27.03 -8.28
C PRO A 782 3.31 -25.95 -7.22
N ASP A 783 4.06 -26.28 -6.15
CA ASP A 783 4.63 -25.30 -5.23
C ASP A 783 5.87 -24.64 -5.86
N THR A 784 5.61 -23.78 -6.85
CA THR A 784 6.62 -23.16 -7.71
C THR A 784 7.61 -22.31 -6.92
N TYR A 785 7.19 -21.66 -5.83
CA TYR A 785 8.10 -20.85 -5.02
C TYR A 785 9.11 -21.72 -4.25
N GLN A 786 8.71 -22.93 -3.82
CA GLN A 786 9.59 -23.85 -3.10
C GLN A 786 10.19 -24.95 -3.99
N SER A 787 9.95 -24.91 -5.30
CA SER A 787 10.47 -25.91 -6.25
C SER A 787 11.98 -25.78 -6.42
N ASP A 788 12.69 -26.88 -6.20
CA ASP A 788 14.14 -26.99 -6.46
C ASP A 788 14.48 -26.64 -7.92
N ARG A 789 13.62 -27.03 -8.88
CA ARG A 789 13.83 -26.72 -10.30
C ARG A 789 13.80 -25.21 -10.55
N ILE A 790 12.89 -24.49 -9.90
CA ILE A 790 12.76 -23.04 -10.06
C ILE A 790 13.91 -22.32 -9.35
N GLU A 791 14.33 -22.82 -8.18
CA GLU A 791 15.53 -22.34 -7.50
C GLU A 791 16.78 -22.50 -8.38
N ASP A 792 16.98 -23.69 -8.96
CA ASP A 792 18.08 -23.96 -9.89
C ASP A 792 18.05 -23.03 -11.11
N ILE A 793 16.87 -22.79 -11.70
CA ILE A 793 16.72 -21.87 -12.84
C ILE A 793 17.09 -20.44 -12.40
N ALA A 794 16.55 -19.96 -11.28
CA ALA A 794 16.79 -18.61 -10.80
C ALA A 794 18.27 -18.38 -10.43
N VAL A 795 18.92 -19.36 -9.80
CA VAL A 795 20.36 -19.32 -9.49
C VAL A 795 21.18 -19.31 -10.78
N GLU A 796 20.88 -20.16 -11.77
CA GLU A 796 21.60 -20.19 -13.04
C GLU A 796 21.52 -18.86 -13.80
N ILE A 797 20.32 -18.25 -13.85
CA ILE A 797 20.10 -16.93 -14.46
C ILE A 797 20.97 -15.88 -13.76
N THR A 798 20.96 -15.89 -12.43
CA THR A 798 21.69 -14.92 -11.62
C THR A 798 23.20 -15.11 -11.73
N GLU A 799 23.72 -16.33 -11.66
CA GLU A 799 25.16 -16.56 -11.74
C GLU A 799 25.76 -16.23 -13.10
N ARG A 800 25.00 -16.42 -14.18
CA ARG A 800 25.53 -16.26 -15.55
C ARG A 800 25.15 -14.96 -16.24
N ASN A 801 24.06 -14.32 -15.82
CA ASN A 801 23.54 -13.12 -16.47
C ASN A 801 23.08 -12.06 -15.46
N PHE A 802 23.73 -11.94 -14.29
CA PHE A 802 23.49 -10.78 -13.41
C PHE A 802 23.86 -9.48 -14.15
N TYR A 803 23.06 -8.44 -13.95
CA TYR A 803 23.15 -7.18 -14.71
C TYR A 803 24.49 -6.45 -14.51
N GLU A 804 25.21 -6.74 -13.43
CA GLU A 804 26.48 -6.08 -13.09
C GLU A 804 27.53 -7.07 -12.56
N SER A 805 28.77 -6.93 -13.00
CA SER A 805 29.87 -7.75 -12.48
C SER A 805 30.37 -7.25 -11.12
N ALA A 806 31.00 -8.13 -10.32
CA ALA A 806 31.62 -7.72 -9.06
C ALA A 806 32.77 -6.72 -9.29
N GLU A 807 33.47 -6.81 -10.42
CA GLU A 807 34.55 -5.91 -10.82
C GLU A 807 34.04 -4.50 -11.12
N ASP A 808 32.97 -4.38 -11.91
CA ASP A 808 32.33 -3.09 -12.21
C ASP A 808 31.80 -2.43 -10.93
N MET A 809 31.17 -3.24 -10.07
CA MET A 809 30.67 -2.80 -8.78
C MET A 809 31.80 -2.33 -7.86
N LEU A 810 32.96 -3.01 -7.86
CA LEU A 810 34.15 -2.62 -7.12
C LEU A 810 34.75 -1.32 -7.66
N ALA A 811 34.82 -1.16 -8.98
CA ALA A 811 35.29 0.07 -9.62
C ALA A 811 34.43 1.27 -9.20
N ARG A 812 33.10 1.12 -9.20
CA ARG A 812 32.17 2.15 -8.70
C ARG A 812 32.35 2.42 -7.20
N ALA A 813 32.51 1.37 -6.39
CA ALA A 813 32.70 1.46 -4.94
C ALA A 813 34.00 2.17 -4.55
N LYS A 814 35.08 1.97 -5.32
CA LYS A 814 36.36 2.68 -5.16
C LYS A 814 36.17 4.17 -5.38
N GLY A 815 35.38 4.55 -6.39
CA GLY A 815 35.22 5.93 -6.84
C GLY A 815 36.55 6.54 -7.31
N GLN A 816 36.51 7.77 -7.80
CA GLN A 816 37.73 8.49 -8.21
C GLN A 816 37.94 9.75 -7.36
N LEU A 817 39.09 9.85 -6.70
CA LEU A 817 39.53 11.07 -6.03
C LEU A 817 40.07 12.08 -7.05
N PRO A 818 39.97 13.41 -6.79
CA PRO A 818 40.57 14.43 -7.66
C PRO A 818 42.08 14.22 -7.90
N VAL A 819 42.80 13.74 -6.88
CA VAL A 819 44.23 13.46 -6.98
C VAL A 819 44.55 12.25 -7.87
N GLU A 820 43.69 11.24 -7.88
CA GLU A 820 43.82 10.06 -8.74
C GLU A 820 43.55 10.43 -10.19
N LYS A 821 42.46 11.18 -10.45
CA LYS A 821 42.17 11.73 -11.79
C LYS A 821 43.33 12.54 -12.36
N SER A 822 43.97 13.35 -11.53
CA SER A 822 45.11 14.16 -11.97
C SER A 822 46.38 13.33 -12.19
N ARG A 823 46.53 12.17 -11.55
CA ARG A 823 47.62 11.21 -11.78
C ARG A 823 47.38 10.39 -13.05
N GLU A 824 46.14 9.97 -13.29
CA GLU A 824 45.69 9.20 -14.47
C GLU A 824 45.70 10.03 -15.76
N ALA A 825 45.30 11.32 -15.72
CA ALA A 825 45.29 12.21 -16.89
C ALA A 825 46.67 12.46 -17.53
N HIS A 826 47.76 12.08 -16.86
CA HIS A 826 49.13 12.16 -17.35
C HIS A 826 49.73 10.80 -17.77
N ALA A 827 49.00 9.69 -17.65
CA ALA A 827 49.46 8.33 -17.95
C ALA A 827 48.84 7.71 -19.20
N ARG A 828 48.19 8.48 -20.09
CA ARG A 828 47.30 7.96 -21.14
C ARG A 828 47.89 6.79 -21.94
N ASP A 829 47.28 5.62 -21.76
CA ASP A 829 46.37 5.03 -22.75
C ASP A 829 45.30 4.15 -22.04
N VAL A 830 44.16 3.96 -22.72
CA VAL A 830 43.02 3.03 -22.45
C VAL A 830 41.69 3.64 -21.94
N ASN A 831 40.75 3.66 -22.91
CA ASN A 831 39.30 3.44 -22.90
C ASN A 831 38.42 3.95 -21.76
N LEU A 832 37.76 5.06 -22.12
CA LEU A 832 36.31 5.26 -22.12
C LEU A 832 35.44 3.98 -22.07
N LEU A 833 35.33 3.34 -20.90
CA LEU A 833 34.37 2.25 -20.61
C LEU A 833 33.62 2.50 -19.29
N LEU A 834 33.25 3.75 -19.03
CA LEU A 834 32.34 4.14 -17.92
C LEU A 834 30.99 4.69 -18.40
N SER A 835 30.72 4.70 -19.72
CA SER A 835 29.50 5.25 -20.32
C SER A 835 28.48 4.22 -20.80
N LEU A 836 28.71 2.92 -20.58
CA LEU A 836 27.88 1.85 -21.18
C LEU A 836 27.33 0.84 -20.15
N VAL A 837 27.26 1.20 -18.87
CA VAL A 837 26.57 0.39 -17.85
C VAL A 837 25.20 1.02 -17.57
N PRO A 838 24.08 0.34 -17.84
CA PRO A 838 22.76 0.78 -17.38
C PRO A 838 22.81 1.00 -15.86
N PHE A 839 22.12 2.04 -15.35
CA PHE A 839 22.20 2.62 -13.98
C PHE A 839 23.26 3.71 -13.74
N VAL A 840 24.18 4.00 -14.69
CA VAL A 840 25.06 5.20 -14.59
C VAL A 840 24.27 6.50 -14.73
N GLY A 841 23.21 6.53 -15.54
CA GLY A 841 22.33 7.71 -15.67
C GLY A 841 21.66 8.11 -14.35
N ALA A 842 21.22 7.13 -13.55
CA ALA A 842 20.62 7.41 -12.24
C ALA A 842 21.62 8.00 -11.25
N TYR A 843 22.85 7.48 -11.23
CA TYR A 843 23.92 7.98 -10.35
C TYR A 843 24.47 9.36 -10.77
N GLN A 844 24.56 9.63 -12.08
CA GLN A 844 24.94 10.96 -12.59
C GLN A 844 23.83 11.99 -12.35
N ASP A 845 22.56 11.61 -12.50
CA ASP A 845 21.41 12.46 -12.17
C ASP A 845 21.31 12.80 -10.67
N PHE A 846 21.67 11.87 -9.78
CA PHE A 846 21.79 12.13 -8.33
C PHE A 846 22.97 13.03 -7.97
N ARG A 847 24.08 12.94 -8.73
CA ARG A 847 25.28 13.78 -8.53
C ARG A 847 25.10 15.20 -9.06
N ASP A 848 24.31 15.36 -10.12
CA ASP A 848 24.08 16.64 -10.80
C ASP A 848 22.82 17.38 -10.31
N GLY A 849 22.18 16.89 -9.23
CA GLY A 849 21.05 17.55 -8.56
C GLY A 849 19.70 17.38 -9.24
N ASN A 850 19.59 16.51 -10.25
CA ASN A 850 18.37 16.21 -10.99
C ASN A 850 17.66 14.98 -10.40
N PHE A 851 17.17 15.12 -9.17
CA PHE A 851 16.48 14.06 -8.41
C PHE A 851 15.24 13.46 -9.09
N GLY A 852 14.66 14.11 -10.11
CA GLY A 852 13.47 13.63 -10.81
C GLY A 852 13.70 12.55 -11.88
N LYS A 853 14.88 12.50 -12.52
CA LYS A 853 15.17 11.56 -13.62
C LYS A 853 15.87 10.28 -13.15
N GLY A 854 16.86 10.39 -12.27
CA GLY A 854 17.52 9.20 -11.70
C GLY A 854 16.61 8.32 -10.83
N LEU A 855 15.51 8.90 -10.35
CA LEU A 855 14.50 8.26 -9.53
C LEU A 855 13.36 7.66 -10.38
N GLN A 856 13.15 8.11 -11.64
CA GLN A 856 12.25 7.47 -12.61
C GLN A 856 12.74 6.08 -13.05
N SER A 857 14.06 5.88 -13.17
CA SER A 857 14.67 4.57 -13.49
C SER A 857 14.53 3.54 -12.36
N LEU A 858 14.50 3.97 -11.09
CA LEU A 858 14.17 3.12 -9.93
C LEU A 858 12.66 2.90 -9.77
N ALA A 859 11.83 3.85 -10.21
CA ALA A 859 10.38 3.76 -10.16
C ALA A 859 9.77 2.89 -11.27
N LEU A 860 10.45 2.73 -12.42
CA LEU A 860 10.04 1.82 -13.50
C LEU A 860 10.23 0.33 -13.14
N ASP A 861 11.10 0.01 -12.18
CA ASP A 861 11.22 -1.34 -11.57
C ASP A 861 10.12 -1.63 -10.52
N GLY A 862 9.22 -0.67 -10.28
CA GLY A 862 8.17 -0.72 -9.26
C GLY A 862 7.08 -1.78 -9.48
N ALA A 863 6.97 -2.36 -10.68
CA ALA A 863 6.02 -3.45 -10.92
C ALA A 863 6.44 -4.77 -10.23
N GLY A 864 7.75 -4.98 -10.01
CA GLY A 864 8.29 -6.17 -9.34
C GLY A 864 8.41 -6.06 -7.81
N LEU A 865 8.26 -4.85 -7.25
CA LEU A 865 8.38 -4.56 -5.81
C LEU A 865 7.03 -4.56 -5.07
N MET A 866 5.93 -4.90 -5.75
CA MET A 866 4.60 -5.02 -5.12
C MET A 866 4.44 -6.26 -4.23
N ILE A 867 5.49 -7.08 -4.09
CA ILE A 867 5.42 -8.37 -3.41
C ILE A 867 5.58 -8.22 -1.89
N GLY A 868 4.44 -8.00 -1.21
CA GLY A 868 4.14 -8.48 0.16
C GLY A 868 5.20 -8.34 1.25
N ALA A 869 6.06 -7.32 1.19
CA ALA A 869 7.12 -7.07 2.15
C ALA A 869 7.19 -5.57 2.51
N GLY A 870 6.40 -5.16 3.51
CA GLY A 870 6.71 -3.96 4.27
C GLY A 870 6.37 -2.61 3.61
N GLY A 871 5.64 -1.71 4.29
CA GLY A 871 5.30 -0.38 3.76
C GLY A 871 6.48 0.57 3.45
N GLN A 872 7.73 0.14 3.67
CA GLN A 872 8.92 0.93 3.36
C GLN A 872 9.28 0.96 1.86
N ALA A 873 9.03 -0.12 1.11
CA ALA A 873 9.22 -0.11 -0.35
C ALA A 873 8.17 0.76 -1.05
N ARG A 874 6.96 0.85 -0.49
CA ARG A 874 5.83 1.62 -1.06
C ARG A 874 5.91 3.13 -0.77
N SER A 875 6.47 3.55 0.37
CA SER A 875 6.66 4.99 0.69
C SER A 875 7.76 5.66 -0.17
N LEU A 876 8.79 4.90 -0.55
CA LEU A 876 9.83 5.34 -1.48
C LEU A 876 9.27 5.57 -2.90
N ILE A 877 8.27 4.79 -3.34
CA ILE A 877 7.63 4.92 -4.66
C ILE A 877 6.62 6.11 -4.72
N ARG A 878 6.00 6.52 -3.61
CA ARG A 878 5.02 7.63 -3.61
C ARG A 878 5.61 9.02 -3.39
N SER A 879 6.69 9.16 -2.61
CA SER A 879 7.47 10.42 -2.54
C SER A 879 7.97 10.90 -3.92
N LEU A 880 8.01 9.96 -4.86
CA LEU A 880 8.34 10.07 -6.26
C LEU A 880 7.18 10.55 -7.17
N LYS A 881 5.96 10.05 -6.94
CA LYS A 881 4.79 10.30 -7.81
C LYS A 881 4.19 11.70 -7.60
N THR A 882 4.33 12.27 -6.41
CA THR A 882 3.92 13.66 -6.08
C THR A 882 4.84 14.72 -6.69
N LEU A 883 6.10 14.39 -6.98
CA LEU A 883 7.03 15.28 -7.72
C LEU A 883 6.78 15.24 -9.24
N ALA A 884 6.32 14.13 -9.80
CA ALA A 884 6.06 13.99 -11.24
C ALA A 884 4.76 14.69 -11.71
N LYS A 885 3.69 14.70 -10.88
CA LYS A 885 2.40 15.32 -11.26
C LYS A 885 2.41 16.85 -11.41
N ASN A 886 3.47 17.54 -10.97
CA ASN A 886 3.61 19.00 -11.13
C ASN A 886 4.50 19.45 -12.30
N THR A 887 4.86 18.55 -13.22
CA THR A 887 5.71 18.90 -14.38
C THR A 887 4.97 18.75 -15.71
N SER A 888 3.86 19.47 -15.90
CA SER A 888 3.35 19.73 -17.26
C SER A 888 2.54 21.03 -17.39
N ARG A 889 3.26 22.16 -17.52
CA ARG A 889 3.08 23.19 -18.58
C ARG A 889 3.83 24.48 -18.24
N PRO A 890 4.51 25.14 -19.20
CA PRO A 890 5.18 26.42 -18.98
C PRO A 890 4.19 27.56 -19.23
N SER A 891 3.94 28.39 -18.23
CA SER A 891 3.36 29.73 -18.45
C SER A 891 4.13 30.75 -17.63
N ILE A 892 4.90 31.56 -18.33
CA ILE A 892 5.60 32.74 -17.82
C ILE A 892 4.54 33.78 -17.45
N GLY A 893 4.49 34.20 -16.20
CA GLY A 893 3.61 35.29 -15.73
C GLY A 893 3.77 35.56 -14.24
N ARG A 894 4.45 36.65 -13.90
CA ARG A 894 4.64 37.16 -12.54
C ARG A 894 3.29 37.46 -11.87
N PHE A 895 2.95 36.76 -10.79
CA PHE A 895 2.21 37.31 -9.65
C PHE A 895 2.61 36.60 -8.36
N SER A 896 3.14 37.38 -7.43
CA SER A 896 3.46 36.98 -6.07
C SER A 896 2.20 36.92 -5.22
N ALA A 897 1.75 35.71 -4.87
CA ALA A 897 0.84 35.48 -3.75
C ALA A 897 1.53 34.48 -2.81
N ARG A 898 1.85 34.92 -1.59
CA ARG A 898 2.27 34.03 -0.49
C ARG A 898 1.06 33.17 -0.09
N VAL A 899 0.93 32.02 -0.74
CA VAL A 899 0.23 30.87 -0.17
C VAL A 899 1.29 30.15 0.67
N ALA A 900 1.04 30.01 1.97
CA ALA A 900 1.87 29.17 2.83
C ALA A 900 1.81 27.74 2.26
N PRO A 901 2.92 27.16 1.78
CA PRO A 901 2.92 25.78 1.37
C PRO A 901 2.64 24.93 2.61
N SER A 902 1.55 24.17 2.59
CA SER A 902 1.46 22.98 3.42
C SER A 902 2.66 22.13 3.06
N THR A 903 3.64 22.10 3.97
CA THR A 903 4.84 21.32 3.79
C THR A 903 4.41 19.85 3.71
N PRO A 904 4.69 19.13 2.60
CA PRO A 904 4.57 17.69 2.62
C PRO A 904 5.62 17.20 3.61
N LYS A 905 5.19 16.86 4.83
CA LYS A 905 6.03 16.18 5.81
C LYS A 905 6.47 14.87 5.17
N VAL A 906 7.75 14.80 4.82
CA VAL A 906 8.45 13.61 4.35
C VAL A 906 8.08 12.43 5.25
N ALA A 907 7.47 11.39 4.67
CA ALA A 907 7.07 10.18 5.38
C ALA A 907 8.31 9.36 5.80
N TRP A 908 8.84 9.68 6.99
CA TRP A 908 9.39 8.80 8.03
C TRP A 908 9.90 7.42 7.55
N SER A 909 11.21 7.16 7.68
CA SER A 909 11.82 5.83 7.53
C SER A 909 11.55 4.99 8.80
N TRP A 910 10.43 4.27 8.83
CA TRP A 910 10.07 3.41 9.95
C TRP A 910 10.81 2.07 9.88
N ASN A 911 11.74 1.80 10.80
CA ASN A 911 12.14 0.41 11.08
C ASN A 911 10.90 -0.45 11.36
N GLU A 912 10.96 -1.73 10.96
CA GLU A 912 9.82 -2.65 10.86
C GLU A 912 8.94 -2.68 12.14
N PRO A 913 7.60 -2.68 12.04
CA PRO A 913 6.69 -2.99 13.15
C PRO A 913 6.97 -4.41 13.66
N LYS A 914 6.85 -4.67 14.96
CA LYS A 914 7.26 -5.96 15.55
C LYS A 914 6.29 -7.10 15.18
N VAL A 915 5.00 -6.83 14.96
CA VAL A 915 4.02 -7.76 14.33
C VAL A 915 2.82 -6.96 13.80
N ARG A 916 2.63 -6.88 12.48
CA ARG A 916 1.44 -6.23 11.87
C ARG A 916 0.20 -7.11 11.98
N PHE A 917 -0.98 -6.56 11.71
CA PHE A 917 -2.21 -7.36 11.62
C PHE A 917 -2.10 -8.45 10.58
N SER A 918 -1.57 -8.15 9.39
CA SER A 918 -1.30 -9.20 8.40
C SER A 918 -0.41 -10.32 8.95
N ASP A 919 0.69 -9.98 9.61
CA ASP A 919 1.59 -10.98 10.21
C ASP A 919 0.89 -11.81 11.28
N ALA A 920 0.13 -11.16 12.16
CA ALA A 920 -0.59 -11.80 13.24
C ALA A 920 -1.76 -12.66 12.74
N ALA A 921 -2.46 -12.20 11.70
CA ALA A 921 -3.63 -12.86 11.11
C ALA A 921 -3.26 -14.16 10.40
N PHE A 922 -2.09 -14.18 9.75
CA PHE A 922 -1.62 -15.36 9.02
C PHE A 922 -0.71 -16.29 9.85
N ASP A 923 -0.35 -15.92 11.08
CA ASP A 923 0.41 -16.77 12.01
C ASP A 923 -0.52 -17.67 12.85
N PHE A 924 -0.56 -18.95 12.49
CA PHE A 924 -1.28 -20.00 13.21
C PHE A 924 -0.34 -20.94 13.99
N SER A 925 0.95 -20.60 14.11
CA SER A 925 1.95 -21.44 14.78
C SER A 925 1.76 -21.52 16.30
N LYS A 926 1.20 -20.46 16.91
CA LYS A 926 1.05 -20.31 18.37
C LYS A 926 -0.39 -20.44 18.89
N GLN A 927 -1.31 -20.95 18.06
CA GLN A 927 -2.72 -21.03 18.44
C GLN A 927 -3.02 -22.06 19.52
N THR A 928 -3.99 -21.73 20.37
CA THR A 928 -4.45 -22.64 21.43
C THR A 928 -5.20 -23.84 20.82
N ALA A 929 -5.08 -25.01 21.46
CA ALA A 929 -5.83 -26.19 21.07
C ALA A 929 -7.36 -25.95 21.09
N LEU A 930 -7.83 -25.05 21.96
CA LEU A 930 -9.23 -24.64 22.05
C LEU A 930 -9.71 -23.92 20.79
N PHE A 931 -8.93 -22.96 20.26
CA PHE A 931 -9.26 -22.28 18.99
C PHE A 931 -9.32 -23.28 17.84
N LEU A 932 -8.31 -24.15 17.72
CA LEU A 932 -8.23 -25.11 16.62
C LEU A 932 -9.33 -26.18 16.70
N ASN A 933 -9.69 -26.64 17.90
CA ASN A 933 -10.81 -27.56 18.11
C ASN A 933 -12.17 -26.90 17.82
N ALA A 934 -12.32 -25.61 18.13
CA ALA A 934 -13.51 -24.83 17.77
C ALA A 934 -13.67 -24.70 16.24
N VAL A 935 -12.58 -24.36 15.56
CA VAL A 935 -12.56 -24.15 14.11
C VAL A 935 -12.78 -25.45 13.35
N PHE A 936 -12.06 -26.52 13.68
CA PHE A 936 -12.10 -27.77 12.93
C PHE A 936 -13.10 -28.80 13.49
N ASN A 937 -14.07 -28.37 14.29
CA ASN A 937 -15.09 -29.28 14.80
C ASN A 937 -15.94 -29.85 13.64
N PRO A 938 -16.01 -31.20 13.49
CA PRO A 938 -16.64 -31.86 12.35
C PRO A 938 -18.15 -31.66 12.25
N VAL A 939 -18.83 -31.23 13.31
CA VAL A 939 -20.28 -31.04 13.29
C VAL A 939 -20.65 -29.71 12.61
N ASP A 940 -19.89 -28.61 12.82
CA ASP A 940 -20.32 -27.26 12.41
C ASP A 940 -19.24 -26.15 12.35
N GLY A 941 -17.96 -26.41 12.67
CA GLY A 941 -16.99 -25.33 12.98
C GLY A 941 -16.56 -24.49 11.78
N TYR A 942 -15.89 -25.11 10.81
CA TYR A 942 -15.14 -24.40 9.79
C TYR A 942 -16.04 -23.69 8.74
N PRO A 943 -17.07 -24.35 8.16
CA PRO A 943 -17.93 -23.70 7.16
C PRO A 943 -18.79 -22.58 7.74
N ARG A 944 -19.26 -22.70 8.99
CA ARG A 944 -20.08 -21.66 9.63
C ARG A 944 -19.24 -20.45 10.03
N LEU A 945 -18.01 -20.64 10.50
CA LEU A 945 -17.09 -19.55 10.79
C LEU A 945 -16.76 -18.76 9.52
N ILE A 946 -16.39 -19.40 8.40
CA ILE A 946 -16.15 -18.66 7.13
C ILE A 946 -17.38 -17.88 6.67
N SER A 947 -18.57 -18.46 6.79
CA SER A 947 -19.82 -17.75 6.48
C SER A 947 -20.13 -16.60 7.45
N ALA A 948 -19.55 -16.59 8.66
CA ALA A 948 -19.74 -15.54 9.65
C ALA A 948 -18.63 -14.48 9.61
N ALA A 949 -17.38 -14.86 9.36
CA ALA A 949 -16.26 -13.98 9.02
C ALA A 949 -16.68 -12.97 7.95
N SER A 950 -17.36 -13.46 6.90
CA SER A 950 -17.85 -12.67 5.77
C SER A 950 -19.11 -11.85 6.04
N LYS A 951 -19.82 -12.06 7.16
CA LYS A 951 -21.13 -11.43 7.43
C LYS A 951 -21.26 -10.76 8.80
N GLY A 952 -20.19 -10.78 9.60
CA GLY A 952 -20.15 -10.37 11.00
C GLY A 952 -20.52 -11.50 11.98
N LEU A 953 -19.78 -11.61 13.09
CA LEU A 953 -19.97 -12.68 14.09
C LEU A 953 -21.35 -12.63 14.77
N SER A 954 -21.98 -11.44 14.84
CA SER A 954 -23.33 -11.25 15.40
C SER A 954 -24.43 -12.05 14.69
N LYS A 955 -24.24 -12.41 13.41
CA LYS A 955 -25.21 -13.22 12.65
C LYS A 955 -25.10 -14.73 12.94
N LEU A 956 -24.06 -15.17 13.67
CA LEU A 956 -23.85 -16.58 14.00
C LEU A 956 -24.88 -17.10 15.03
N SER A 957 -25.32 -16.26 15.97
CA SER A 957 -26.33 -16.63 17.00
C SER A 957 -27.72 -16.86 16.41
N SER A 958 -28.03 -16.25 15.27
CA SER A 958 -29.32 -16.39 14.58
C SER A 958 -29.52 -17.73 13.85
N ARG A 959 -28.49 -18.60 13.80
CA ARG A 959 -28.48 -19.83 12.98
C ARG A 959 -28.22 -21.14 13.76
N GLY A 960 -28.74 -21.26 14.99
CA GLY A 960 -28.82 -22.53 15.72
C GLY A 960 -27.67 -22.82 16.69
N ALA A 961 -27.68 -24.01 17.31
CA ALA A 961 -26.79 -24.37 18.41
C ALA A 961 -25.30 -24.39 18.00
N VAL A 962 -24.46 -23.80 18.87
CA VAL A 962 -23.01 -23.66 18.71
C VAL A 962 -22.30 -24.64 19.67
N SER A 963 -21.17 -25.22 19.27
CA SER A 963 -20.42 -26.14 20.14
C SER A 963 -19.93 -25.48 21.44
N ALA A 964 -19.76 -26.26 22.50
CA ALA A 964 -19.46 -25.76 23.86
C ALA A 964 -18.13 -24.98 24.00
N GLY A 965 -17.16 -25.19 23.09
CA GLY A 965 -15.91 -24.41 23.05
C GLY A 965 -16.08 -23.05 22.38
N LEU A 966 -16.82 -23.01 21.27
CA LEU A 966 -17.19 -21.77 20.58
C LEU A 966 -18.11 -20.91 21.45
N SER A 967 -19.06 -21.48 22.18
CA SER A 967 -19.98 -20.73 23.04
C SER A 967 -19.31 -19.97 24.19
N LYS A 968 -18.15 -20.41 24.66
CA LYS A 968 -17.38 -19.72 25.72
C LYS A 968 -16.51 -18.57 25.19
N ALA A 969 -15.95 -18.70 23.99
CA ALA A 969 -15.06 -17.67 23.40
C ALA A 969 -15.83 -16.62 22.57
N MET A 970 -16.98 -16.98 22.00
CA MET A 970 -17.77 -16.13 21.10
C MET A 970 -18.23 -14.82 21.74
N PRO A 971 -18.72 -14.77 23.00
CA PRO A 971 -19.17 -13.51 23.60
C PRO A 971 -18.04 -12.47 23.67
N HIS A 972 -16.84 -12.89 24.07
CA HIS A 972 -15.67 -12.01 24.13
C HIS A 972 -15.26 -11.51 22.74
N LEU A 973 -15.23 -12.39 21.73
CA LEU A 973 -14.88 -11.97 20.35
C LEU A 973 -15.94 -11.05 19.74
N MET A 974 -17.23 -11.27 20.05
CA MET A 974 -18.31 -10.35 19.66
C MET A 974 -18.12 -8.97 20.29
N THR A 975 -17.78 -8.90 21.58
CA THR A 975 -17.49 -7.62 22.24
C THR A 975 -16.29 -6.92 21.64
N VAL A 976 -15.20 -7.66 21.36
CA VAL A 976 -13.99 -7.08 20.72
C VAL A 976 -14.31 -6.54 19.34
N ASP A 977 -15.07 -7.29 18.56
CA ASP A 977 -15.53 -6.86 17.24
C ASP A 977 -16.39 -5.60 17.32
N GLU A 978 -17.38 -5.59 18.20
CA GLU A 978 -18.28 -4.45 18.37
C GLU A 978 -17.51 -3.18 18.76
N LYS A 979 -16.55 -3.30 19.69
CA LYS A 979 -15.66 -2.19 20.05
C LYS A 979 -14.82 -1.70 18.88
N MET A 980 -14.26 -2.61 18.08
CA MET A 980 -13.49 -2.24 16.89
C MET A 980 -14.38 -1.52 15.86
N ARG A 981 -15.60 -2.03 15.64
CA ARG A 981 -16.60 -1.42 14.75
C ARG A 981 -17.01 -0.03 15.21
N CYS A 982 -17.36 0.15 16.49
CA CYS A 982 -17.66 1.46 17.06
C CYS A 982 -16.47 2.42 16.92
N TYR A 983 -15.25 1.96 17.23
CA TYR A 983 -14.04 2.77 17.06
C TYR A 983 -13.89 3.31 15.63
N PHE A 984 -14.02 2.49 14.60
CA PHE A 984 -13.90 2.97 13.22
C PHE A 984 -15.09 3.81 12.76
N LEU A 985 -16.32 3.49 13.16
CA LEU A 985 -17.53 4.29 12.87
C LEU A 985 -17.41 5.73 13.36
N VAL A 986 -16.95 5.91 14.59
CA VAL A 986 -16.68 7.24 15.16
C VAL A 986 -15.66 7.99 14.31
N GLY A 987 -14.64 7.31 13.79
CA GLY A 987 -13.61 7.91 12.94
C GLY A 987 -14.15 8.37 11.57
N MET A 988 -15.24 7.75 11.12
CA MET A 988 -15.99 8.15 9.92
C MET A 988 -17.00 9.27 10.19
N GLY A 989 -17.13 9.73 11.44
CA GLY A 989 -18.14 10.69 11.86
C GLY A 989 -19.56 10.12 11.84
N GLN A 990 -19.70 8.81 12.13
CA GLN A 990 -20.97 8.11 12.07
C GLN A 990 -21.33 7.48 13.41
N VAL A 991 -22.64 7.44 13.66
CA VAL A 991 -23.31 6.78 14.78
C VAL A 991 -23.71 5.38 14.31
N ASP A 992 -23.46 4.33 15.09
CA ASP A 992 -23.87 2.96 14.72
C ASP A 992 -25.40 2.88 14.58
N PRO A 993 -25.94 2.64 13.36
CA PRO A 993 -27.38 2.60 13.14
C PRO A 993 -28.06 1.37 13.77
N THR A 994 -27.29 0.37 14.19
CA THR A 994 -27.82 -0.85 14.83
C THR A 994 -28.07 -0.68 16.33
N LYS A 995 -27.64 0.44 16.91
CA LYS A 995 -27.79 0.75 18.33
C LYS A 995 -28.94 1.72 18.58
N PRO A 996 -29.72 1.54 19.66
CA PRO A 996 -30.70 2.55 20.05
C PRO A 996 -30.01 3.88 20.40
N PRO A 997 -30.65 5.03 20.13
CA PRO A 997 -30.12 6.34 20.52
C PRO A 997 -29.75 6.39 22.01
N GLY A 998 -28.58 6.94 22.33
CA GLY A 998 -28.04 7.08 23.68
C GLY A 998 -27.22 5.88 24.18
N SER A 999 -26.94 4.89 23.33
CA SER A 999 -26.17 3.67 23.67
C SER A 999 -24.80 3.58 23.00
N GLN A 1000 -24.32 4.66 22.38
CA GLN A 1000 -23.03 4.72 21.68
C GLN A 1000 -21.79 4.76 22.62
N ALA A 1001 -21.94 4.51 23.92
CA ALA A 1001 -20.86 4.69 24.89
C ALA A 1001 -19.76 3.62 24.75
N ALA A 1002 -18.60 4.06 24.22
CA ALA A 1002 -17.23 3.51 24.25
C ALA A 1002 -17.03 2.02 23.90
#